data_AF-A0A6P7FGR9-F1
#
_entry.id   AF-A0A6P7FGR9-F1
#
_cell.length_a   1.000
_cell.length_b   1.000
_cell.length_c   1.000
_cell.angle_alpha   90.00
_cell.angle_beta   90.00
_cell.angle_gamma   90.00
#
_symmetry.space_group_name_H-M   'P 1'
#
loop_
_entity.id
_entity.type
_entity.pdbx_description
1 polymer ?
#
loop_
_entity_poly.entity_id
_entity_poly.type
_entity_poly.pdbx_seq_one_letter_code
_entity_poly.pdbx_strand_id
1 'polypeptide(L)'
;MDTAATESSKKEPQKPKMFSWQSVTFSEGTTMGDRVEPQVPGPDLVGVNVERPPLVHQQSTVWNRRQNAVSVRHAYKHYGSKKKPNHVLSDLNMTVGKGTIYGLLGASGCGKTTLLSCIVGRRRLNTGEIWVLGGKPGTKGSGVPGKRVGYMPQEIALYGEFTIKETMMYFGWIFGMESKEIYERLQFLLNFLDLPSQNRMVKNLSGGQQRRVSFAVALMHDPELLILDEPTVGVDPLLRQSIWNHLVQITKDGNKTVIITTHYIEEARQAHTVTLQREFGHPTEVRVSLSTIRRRILDLGLRSLRPIRMGKPPSSATHGIKEACDDCSSCSDFTTTGKLRALLQKNFLRMWRNVGVMLFIFALPVMQVILFCLAIGGDPKGLKLAIVNHEKNFTNLTYQECEYEKGCKFGNLSCRYVDTINTTTIIKQYYATPEEAKEAVRTGNAWGALYFTENFTDALVARMALGKDADEETLDQSEVRVWLDMSNQQIGIILQRDLQLAFQNFTKDIFRDCEYNEELAEIPISFKEPIYGSNQPSFTDFVAPGVILTIVFFLAVALTSSALIIERMEGLLDRSWVAGVTPSEILFSHVITQFVVMCGQTTLVLIFMIIVFQVECKGDIFLVVVITILQGLCGMCFGFVISAICELERNAIQLALGSFYPTLLLSGVIWPIEGMPTVLRYISTFLPLTLATTSLRSMMTRGWSIGEPDVYYGFIATIVWIVLFLTISLLVLRSKRG
;
A
#
# COMPACT_ATOMS: atom_id res chain seq x y z
N MET A 1 20.10 -26.25 -48.95
CA MET A 1 20.49 -24.84 -49.05
C MET A 1 21.25 -24.45 -47.80
N ASP A 2 22.53 -24.81 -47.81
CA ASP A 2 23.71 -23.98 -47.56
C ASP A 2 23.83 -23.09 -46.31
N THR A 3 24.83 -23.49 -45.48
CA THR A 3 25.96 -22.69 -44.94
C THR A 3 25.69 -21.53 -43.96
N ALA A 4 26.51 -21.21 -42.95
CA ALA A 4 27.73 -21.77 -42.37
C ALA A 4 28.05 -21.06 -41.02
N ALA A 5 28.81 -21.79 -40.19
CA ALA A 5 29.73 -21.43 -39.10
C ALA A 5 29.96 -19.96 -38.67
N THR A 6 30.10 -19.76 -37.35
CA THR A 6 31.37 -19.26 -36.75
C THR A 6 31.46 -19.52 -35.24
N GLU A 7 32.42 -20.36 -34.86
CA GLU A 7 32.94 -20.55 -33.50
C GLU A 7 33.87 -19.39 -33.10
N SER A 8 33.86 -18.99 -31.81
CA SER A 8 35.02 -18.34 -31.20
C SER A 8 35.19 -18.69 -29.71
N SER A 9 36.11 -19.63 -29.48
CA SER A 9 37.16 -19.64 -28.44
C SER A 9 36.93 -18.85 -27.14
N LYS A 10 36.55 -19.55 -26.06
CA LYS A 10 36.77 -19.12 -24.67
C LYS A 10 38.05 -19.78 -24.14
N LYS A 11 39.13 -19.00 -24.00
CA LYS A 11 40.33 -19.37 -23.25
C LYS A 11 40.11 -19.18 -21.74
N GLU A 12 40.18 -20.27 -21.00
CA GLU A 12 40.47 -20.27 -19.55
C GLU A 12 41.91 -19.80 -19.28
N PRO A 13 42.16 -18.99 -18.24
CA PRO A 13 43.50 -18.82 -17.72
C PRO A 13 43.78 -19.81 -16.58
N GLN A 14 44.84 -20.56 -16.81
CA GLN A 14 45.49 -21.54 -15.93
C GLN A 14 45.87 -20.98 -14.56
N LYS A 15 45.70 -21.81 -13.52
CA LYS A 15 46.29 -21.67 -12.18
C LYS A 15 47.82 -21.81 -12.25
N PRO A 16 48.60 -20.99 -11.53
CA PRO A 16 49.97 -21.34 -11.20
C PRO A 16 50.06 -22.03 -9.82
N LYS A 17 50.88 -23.06 -9.86
CA LYS A 17 51.31 -24.06 -8.87
C LYS A 17 51.54 -23.57 -7.43
N MET A 18 51.05 -24.42 -6.51
CA MET A 18 51.56 -24.72 -5.18
C MET A 18 53.10 -24.78 -5.15
N PHE A 19 53.70 -24.08 -4.19
CA PHE A 19 55.04 -24.40 -3.67
C PHE A 19 54.96 -24.53 -2.15
N SER A 20 55.38 -25.69 -1.68
CA SER A 20 55.55 -26.11 -0.31
C SER A 20 56.70 -25.37 0.37
N TRP A 21 56.56 -25.05 1.65
CA TRP A 21 57.70 -24.84 2.53
C TRP A 21 57.60 -25.79 3.72
N GLN A 22 58.60 -26.67 3.77
CA GLN A 22 58.89 -27.58 4.87
C GLN A 22 59.41 -26.78 6.08
N SER A 23 59.05 -27.31 7.24
CA SER A 23 59.65 -27.11 8.54
C SER A 23 61.15 -27.41 8.54
N VAL A 24 61.96 -26.49 9.08
CA VAL A 24 63.26 -26.83 9.68
C VAL A 24 63.40 -26.06 11.00
N THR A 25 63.38 -26.83 12.07
CA THR A 25 63.84 -26.53 13.43
C THR A 25 65.36 -26.44 13.46
N PHE A 26 65.92 -25.49 14.21
CA PHE A 26 67.25 -25.66 14.81
C PHE A 26 67.26 -25.10 16.23
N SER A 27 67.89 -25.89 17.09
CA SER A 27 67.91 -25.90 18.54
C SER A 27 68.94 -24.96 19.16
N GLU A 28 68.61 -24.61 20.40
CA GLU A 28 69.36 -24.06 21.54
C GLU A 28 70.90 -24.13 21.58
N GLY A 29 71.46 -23.07 22.17
CA GLY A 29 72.79 -23.02 22.80
C GLY A 29 72.85 -21.87 23.81
N THR A 30 72.94 -22.22 25.09
CA THR A 30 72.71 -21.41 26.30
C THR A 30 73.98 -20.76 26.87
N THR A 31 73.77 -19.87 27.87
CA THR A 31 74.65 -19.36 28.96
C THR A 31 75.20 -17.93 28.76
N MET A 32 75.21 -17.01 29.73
CA MET A 32 74.80 -16.97 31.15
C MET A 32 74.81 -15.48 31.59
N GLY A 33 74.01 -15.08 32.59
CA GLY A 33 74.35 -13.90 33.42
C GLY A 33 73.17 -13.09 33.98
N ASP A 34 72.62 -13.54 35.11
CA ASP A 34 71.61 -12.89 35.95
C ASP A 34 72.08 -11.58 36.62
N ARG A 35 71.14 -10.68 36.96
CA ARG A 35 70.84 -10.30 38.37
C ARG A 35 69.70 -9.29 38.54
N VAL A 36 68.96 -9.49 39.63
CA VAL A 36 67.81 -8.73 40.16
C VAL A 36 68.26 -7.77 41.28
N GLU A 37 67.44 -6.72 41.49
CA GLU A 37 67.49 -5.53 42.38
C GLU A 37 67.81 -5.70 43.88
N PRO A 38 68.09 -4.58 44.58
CA PRO A 38 67.29 -4.25 45.79
C PRO A 38 66.98 -2.74 46.05
N GLN A 39 66.14 -2.51 47.08
CA GLN A 39 65.40 -1.29 47.51
C GLN A 39 66.07 -0.39 48.62
N VAL A 40 65.84 0.96 48.56
CA VAL A 40 65.46 1.96 49.64
C VAL A 40 66.52 2.42 50.71
N PRO A 41 66.52 3.62 51.39
CA PRO A 41 66.25 5.06 51.06
C PRO A 41 67.23 6.16 51.67
N GLY A 42 67.28 7.38 51.06
CA GLY A 42 67.50 8.75 51.65
C GLY A 42 68.88 9.18 52.25
N PRO A 43 69.15 10.50 52.55
CA PRO A 43 68.68 11.77 51.97
C PRO A 43 69.83 12.79 51.63
N ASP A 44 69.43 14.01 51.22
CA ASP A 44 70.13 15.32 51.26
C ASP A 44 70.95 15.88 50.06
N LEU A 45 70.28 16.86 49.41
CA LEU A 45 70.74 18.21 49.01
C LEU A 45 71.91 18.36 48.03
N VAL A 46 71.61 18.82 46.79
CA VAL A 46 71.94 20.18 46.27
C VAL A 46 71.06 20.43 45.03
N GLY A 47 70.43 21.61 44.98
CA GLY A 47 69.38 21.97 44.03
C GLY A 47 69.83 22.24 42.60
N VAL A 48 69.00 21.80 41.65
CA VAL A 48 68.90 22.34 40.30
C VAL A 48 67.42 22.65 40.05
N ASN A 49 67.10 23.94 39.94
CA ASN A 49 65.77 24.41 39.56
C ASN A 49 65.49 23.99 38.11
N VAL A 50 64.66 22.96 37.94
CA VAL A 50 63.99 22.66 36.67
C VAL A 50 62.54 23.09 36.83
N GLU A 51 62.19 24.25 36.27
CA GLU A 51 60.80 24.65 36.10
C GLU A 51 60.08 23.57 35.27
N ARG A 52 59.13 22.89 35.89
CA ARG A 52 58.22 21.99 35.19
C ARG A 52 57.32 22.85 34.31
N PRO A 53 57.10 22.50 33.03
CA PRO A 53 56.08 23.18 32.23
C PRO A 53 54.74 23.04 32.97
N PRO A 54 53.90 24.09 32.98
CA PRO A 54 52.63 24.03 33.67
C PRO A 54 51.81 22.87 33.09
N LEU A 55 51.27 22.03 33.97
CA LEU A 55 50.29 21.02 33.61
C LEU A 55 49.11 21.74 32.95
N VAL A 56 49.04 21.68 31.62
CA VAL A 56 47.88 22.13 30.87
C VAL A 56 46.72 21.27 31.33
N HIS A 57 45.76 21.87 32.04
CA HIS A 57 44.48 21.23 32.33
C HIS A 57 43.89 20.71 31.01
N GLN A 58 43.89 19.39 30.80
CA GLN A 58 43.08 18.79 29.75
C GLN A 58 41.61 19.08 30.10
N GLN A 59 41.03 20.07 29.42
CA GLN A 59 39.61 20.35 29.50
C GLN A 59 38.83 19.06 29.22
N SER A 60 37.85 18.74 30.07
CA SER A 60 37.08 17.50 29.96
C SER A 60 36.48 17.35 28.55
N THR A 61 36.46 16.12 28.03
CA THR A 61 35.85 15.78 26.73
C THR A 61 34.40 16.28 26.63
N VAL A 62 33.69 16.36 27.76
CA VAL A 62 32.32 16.90 27.88
C VAL A 62 32.27 18.42 27.67
N TRP A 63 33.24 19.19 28.20
CA TRP A 63 33.29 20.65 28.03
C TRP A 63 33.54 21.04 26.57
N ASN A 64 34.51 20.40 25.92
CA ASN A 64 34.77 20.56 24.48
C ASN A 64 33.57 20.12 23.61
N ARG A 65 32.81 19.10 24.04
CA ARG A 65 31.58 18.67 23.34
C ARG A 65 30.42 19.66 23.50
N ARG A 66 30.36 20.44 24.59
CA ARG A 66 29.34 21.48 24.80
C ARG A 66 29.59 22.77 24.02
N GLN A 67 30.84 23.06 23.66
CA GLN A 67 31.21 24.24 22.85
C GLN A 67 31.01 24.03 21.35
N ASN A 68 30.95 22.78 20.89
CA ASN A 68 30.73 22.45 19.49
C ASN A 68 29.24 22.21 19.21
N ALA A 69 28.77 22.69 18.06
CA ALA A 69 27.42 22.42 17.58
C ALA A 69 27.33 21.02 16.94
N VAL A 70 28.35 20.61 16.20
CA VAL A 70 28.45 19.26 15.62
C VAL A 70 29.87 18.73 15.77
N SER A 71 30.03 17.49 16.20
CA SER A 71 31.31 16.78 16.21
C SER A 71 31.14 15.38 15.63
N VAL A 72 31.92 15.09 14.59
CA VAL A 72 32.00 13.79 13.93
C VAL A 72 33.40 13.23 14.17
N ARG A 73 33.48 12.00 14.67
CA ARG A 73 34.74 11.31 14.98
C ARG A 73 34.76 9.92 14.33
N HIS A 74 35.82 9.65 13.58
CA HIS A 74 36.08 8.36 12.93
C HIS A 74 34.89 7.81 12.13
N ALA A 75 34.21 8.68 11.37
CA ALA A 75 32.99 8.27 10.68
C ALA A 75 33.28 7.47 9.41
N TYR A 76 32.72 6.26 9.35
CA TYR A 76 32.71 5.43 8.15
C TYR A 76 31.27 5.11 7.72
N LYS A 77 31.06 5.16 6.40
CA LYS A 77 29.79 4.79 5.77
C LYS A 77 30.07 4.08 4.44
N HIS A 78 29.42 2.93 4.25
CA HIS A 78 29.41 2.23 2.97
C HIS A 78 27.99 1.87 2.54
N TYR A 79 27.78 1.71 1.24
CA TYR A 79 26.54 1.24 0.63
C TYR A 79 26.81 0.00 -0.24
N GLY A 80 25.77 -0.76 -0.57
CA GLY A 80 25.88 -1.97 -1.39
C GLY A 80 26.01 -3.26 -0.58
N SER A 81 26.04 -4.38 -1.30
CA SER A 81 26.08 -5.72 -0.70
C SER A 81 27.40 -5.95 0.05
N LYS A 82 27.37 -6.81 1.10
CA LYS A 82 28.56 -7.22 1.87
C LYS A 82 29.72 -7.69 0.99
N LYS A 83 29.42 -8.22 -0.21
CA LYS A 83 30.44 -8.72 -1.17
C LYS A 83 31.17 -7.61 -1.95
N LYS A 84 30.58 -6.42 -2.11
CA LYS A 84 31.18 -5.26 -2.81
C LYS A 84 30.71 -3.95 -2.16
N PRO A 85 31.27 -3.56 -0.99
CA PRO A 85 30.91 -2.32 -0.34
C PRO A 85 31.48 -1.12 -1.10
N ASN A 86 30.62 -0.16 -1.44
CA ASN A 86 31.02 1.14 -1.92
C ASN A 86 31.20 2.09 -0.73
N HIS A 87 32.44 2.41 -0.38
CA HIS A 87 32.77 3.29 0.75
C HIS A 87 32.57 4.75 0.35
N VAL A 88 31.60 5.41 0.99
CA VAL A 88 31.27 6.83 0.72
C VAL A 88 31.94 7.76 1.73
N LEU A 89 32.09 7.32 2.98
CA LEU A 89 32.84 8.04 4.02
C LEU A 89 33.91 7.11 4.60
N SER A 90 35.12 7.61 4.72
CA SER A 90 36.29 6.89 5.22
C SER A 90 37.06 7.74 6.22
N ASP A 91 36.98 7.37 7.50
CA ASP A 91 37.63 8.03 8.64
C ASP A 91 37.50 9.56 8.65
N LEU A 92 36.26 10.04 8.57
CA LEU A 92 35.97 11.48 8.55
C LEU A 92 35.92 12.04 9.98
N ASN A 93 36.76 13.04 10.25
CA ASN A 93 36.74 13.86 11.46
C ASN A 93 36.29 15.28 11.10
N MET A 94 35.28 15.80 11.79
CA MET A 94 34.72 17.13 11.55
C MET A 94 34.28 17.76 12.86
N THR A 95 34.60 19.03 13.07
CA THR A 95 34.16 19.82 14.23
C THR A 95 33.60 21.16 13.79
N VAL A 96 32.37 21.44 14.21
CA VAL A 96 31.68 22.71 13.95
C VAL A 96 31.48 23.44 15.26
N GLY A 97 32.11 24.61 15.40
CA GLY A 97 31.96 25.46 16.57
C GLY A 97 30.57 26.11 16.63
N LYS A 98 30.07 26.35 17.85
CA LYS A 98 28.86 27.18 18.04
C LYS A 98 29.09 28.61 17.52
N GLY A 99 28.05 29.24 16.95
CA GLY A 99 28.16 30.61 16.45
C GLY A 99 28.96 30.79 15.16
N THR A 100 29.22 29.70 14.41
CA THR A 100 30.04 29.74 13.18
C THR A 100 29.26 29.29 11.95
N ILE A 101 29.70 29.75 10.78
CA ILE A 101 29.26 29.22 9.48
C ILE A 101 30.32 28.26 8.96
N TYR A 102 29.91 27.01 8.73
CA TYR A 102 30.76 25.95 8.23
C TYR A 102 30.41 25.60 6.78
N GLY A 103 31.33 25.84 5.86
CA GLY A 103 31.19 25.53 4.44
C GLY A 103 31.73 24.14 4.09
N LEU A 104 30.89 23.26 3.56
CA LEU A 104 31.30 21.97 3.03
C LEU A 104 31.38 22.05 1.50
N LEU A 105 32.61 22.07 0.98
CA LEU A 105 32.93 22.18 -0.44
C LEU A 105 33.41 20.81 -0.96
N GLY A 106 32.91 20.38 -2.11
CA GLY A 106 33.38 19.14 -2.73
C GLY A 106 32.64 18.81 -4.02
N ALA A 107 33.22 17.92 -4.85
CA ALA A 107 32.61 17.47 -6.10
C ALA A 107 31.27 16.75 -5.88
N SER A 108 30.44 16.66 -6.91
CA SER A 108 29.25 15.82 -6.89
C SER A 108 29.65 14.36 -6.61
N GLY A 109 28.91 13.67 -5.72
CA GLY A 109 29.19 12.28 -5.38
C GLY A 109 30.20 12.05 -4.23
N CYS A 110 30.91 13.07 -3.74
CA CYS A 110 31.93 12.88 -2.70
C CYS A 110 31.40 12.55 -1.29
N GLY A 111 30.08 12.47 -1.10
CA GLY A 111 29.45 12.06 0.17
C GLY A 111 28.90 13.18 1.05
N LYS A 112 28.84 14.44 0.59
CA LYS A 112 28.32 15.60 1.34
C LYS A 112 26.91 15.38 1.90
N THR A 113 25.96 15.08 1.02
CA THR A 113 24.55 14.82 1.38
C THR A 113 24.43 13.58 2.27
N THR A 114 25.31 12.58 2.10
CA THR A 114 25.37 11.41 2.99
C THR A 114 25.82 11.80 4.41
N LEU A 115 26.84 12.66 4.53
CA LEU A 115 27.31 13.17 5.82
C LEU A 115 26.21 13.99 6.51
N LEU A 116 25.58 14.92 5.78
CA LEU A 116 24.46 15.70 6.32
C LEU A 116 23.32 14.80 6.79
N SER A 117 22.96 13.78 6.00
CA SER A 117 21.93 12.80 6.36
C SER A 117 22.27 12.03 7.64
N CYS A 118 23.56 11.79 7.92
CA CYS A 118 23.98 11.18 9.17
C CYS A 118 23.91 12.15 10.36
N ILE A 119 24.23 13.43 10.14
CA ILE A 119 24.12 14.48 11.16
C ILE A 119 22.66 14.69 11.57
N VAL A 120 21.75 14.78 10.61
CA VAL A 120 20.30 14.92 10.88
C VAL A 120 19.63 13.61 11.33
N GLY A 121 20.40 12.52 11.54
CA GLY A 121 19.88 11.26 12.03
C GLY A 121 18.98 10.48 11.06
N ARG A 122 18.96 10.86 9.77
CA ARG A 122 18.26 10.12 8.70
C ARG A 122 18.96 8.80 8.38
N ARG A 123 20.29 8.76 8.49
CA ARG A 123 21.10 7.55 8.27
C ARG A 123 22.03 7.31 9.45
N ARG A 124 22.24 6.05 9.81
CA ARG A 124 23.24 5.65 10.80
C ARG A 124 24.59 5.43 10.13
N LEU A 125 25.67 5.80 10.83
CA LEU A 125 27.02 5.40 10.43
C LEU A 125 27.22 3.89 10.61
N ASN A 126 28.16 3.31 9.87
CA ASN A 126 28.58 1.93 10.09
C ASN A 126 29.53 1.84 11.29
N THR A 127 30.50 2.76 11.39
CA THR A 127 31.40 2.93 12.54
C THR A 127 31.68 4.42 12.77
N GLY A 128 32.09 4.76 13.99
CA GLY A 128 32.35 6.15 14.42
C GLY A 128 31.22 6.75 15.27
N GLU A 129 31.39 8.00 15.65
CA GLU A 129 30.44 8.74 16.49
C GLU A 129 30.07 10.10 15.89
N ILE A 130 28.79 10.47 16.03
CA ILE A 130 28.27 11.80 15.71
C ILE A 130 27.61 12.36 16.96
N TRP A 131 27.96 13.60 17.28
CA TRP A 131 27.36 14.40 18.34
C TRP A 131 26.80 15.69 17.73
N VAL A 132 25.55 16.00 18.01
CA VAL A 132 24.84 17.20 17.56
C VAL A 132 24.27 17.89 18.80
N LEU A 133 24.58 19.17 18.98
CA LEU A 133 24.13 20.02 20.10
C LEU A 133 24.31 19.37 21.49
N GLY A 134 25.35 18.56 21.66
CA GLY A 134 25.69 17.88 22.91
C GLY A 134 25.15 16.45 23.09
N GLY A 135 24.37 15.91 22.15
CA GLY A 135 23.85 14.53 22.20
C GLY A 135 24.04 13.75 20.90
N LYS A 136 23.84 12.43 20.90
CA LYS A 136 23.86 11.61 19.68
C LYS A 136 22.54 11.76 18.89
N PRO A 137 22.54 11.87 17.55
CA PRO A 137 21.30 11.93 16.76
C PRO A 137 20.32 10.80 17.14
N GLY A 138 19.06 11.15 17.40
CA GLY A 138 18.02 10.25 17.89
C GLY A 138 17.89 10.19 19.41
N THR A 139 18.74 10.88 20.17
CA THR A 139 18.60 11.03 21.63
C THR A 139 17.90 12.34 21.99
N LYS A 140 17.22 12.41 23.13
CA LYS A 140 16.54 13.65 23.58
C LYS A 140 17.50 14.85 23.65
N GLY A 141 18.77 14.62 23.96
CA GLY A 141 19.79 15.66 24.10
C GLY A 141 20.31 16.27 22.79
N SER A 142 20.12 15.62 21.63
CA SER A 142 20.70 16.11 20.36
C SER A 142 19.87 17.17 19.65
N GLY A 143 18.61 17.36 20.05
CA GLY A 143 17.67 18.23 19.33
C GLY A 143 17.27 17.74 17.93
N VAL A 144 17.72 16.53 17.56
CA VAL A 144 17.47 15.88 16.27
C VAL A 144 16.99 14.45 16.53
N PRO A 145 15.79 14.07 16.10
CA PRO A 145 14.82 14.91 15.39
C PRO A 145 14.15 15.95 16.31
N GLY A 146 13.76 17.11 15.78
CA GLY A 146 13.07 18.15 16.56
C GLY A 146 13.31 19.59 16.10
N LYS A 147 12.72 20.55 16.83
CA LYS A 147 12.72 21.99 16.49
C LYS A 147 14.07 22.70 16.66
N ARG A 148 15.05 22.12 17.33
CA ARG A 148 16.36 22.80 17.56
C ARG A 148 17.21 22.88 16.29
N VAL A 149 16.87 22.08 15.26
CA VAL A 149 17.60 22.01 14.01
C VAL A 149 16.69 22.36 12.83
N GLY A 150 17.13 23.27 11.97
CA GLY A 150 16.51 23.52 10.68
C GLY A 150 17.26 22.76 9.60
N TYR A 151 16.54 22.01 8.76
CA TYR A 151 17.15 21.23 7.69
C TYR A 151 16.49 21.55 6.35
N MET A 152 17.33 21.92 5.38
CA MET A 152 16.96 22.06 3.99
C MET A 152 17.65 20.95 3.18
N PRO A 153 16.90 19.96 2.69
CA PRO A 153 17.44 18.91 1.82
C PRO A 153 17.77 19.44 0.41
N GLN A 154 18.59 18.69 -0.33
CA GLN A 154 18.94 19.00 -1.73
C GLN A 154 17.70 18.90 -2.65
N GLU A 155 16.85 17.89 -2.41
CA GLU A 155 15.53 17.78 -3.00
C GLU A 155 14.60 18.83 -2.37
N ILE A 156 13.66 19.36 -3.14
CA ILE A 156 12.81 20.47 -2.69
C ILE A 156 11.97 20.07 -1.48
N ALA A 157 11.45 18.83 -1.46
CA ALA A 157 10.66 18.24 -0.37
C ALA A 157 9.56 19.19 0.13
N LEU A 158 8.68 19.62 -0.79
CA LEU A 158 7.49 20.44 -0.54
C LEU A 158 6.25 19.79 -1.18
N TYR A 159 5.07 19.97 -0.58
CA TYR A 159 3.80 19.52 -1.14
C TYR A 159 3.37 20.43 -2.29
N GLY A 160 3.28 19.90 -3.51
CA GLY A 160 2.97 20.67 -4.71
C GLY A 160 1.57 21.28 -4.71
N GLU A 161 0.61 20.60 -4.09
CA GLU A 161 -0.79 21.02 -4.01
C GLU A 161 -1.02 22.12 -2.98
N PHE A 162 -0.02 22.49 -2.17
CA PHE A 162 -0.15 23.51 -1.13
C PHE A 162 0.21 24.89 -1.65
N THR A 163 -0.36 25.92 -1.02
CA THR A 163 0.10 27.30 -1.18
C THR A 163 1.33 27.55 -0.31
N ILE A 164 2.06 28.64 -0.58
CA ILE A 164 3.19 29.06 0.27
C ILE A 164 2.72 29.24 1.72
N LYS A 165 1.58 29.91 1.94
CA LYS A 165 0.97 30.10 3.27
C LYS A 165 0.69 28.78 3.98
N GLU A 166 0.08 27.81 3.29
CA GLU A 166 -0.26 26.51 3.89
C GLU A 166 0.98 25.66 4.18
N THR A 167 1.97 25.72 3.29
CA THR A 167 3.26 25.07 3.51
C THR A 167 3.91 25.61 4.78
N MET A 168 3.89 26.93 4.96
CA MET A 168 4.42 27.58 6.14
C MET A 168 3.64 27.20 7.42
N MET A 169 2.30 27.22 7.36
CA MET A 169 1.46 26.78 8.47
C MET A 169 1.72 25.32 8.86
N TYR A 170 1.83 24.42 7.88
CA TYR A 170 2.09 23.00 8.11
C TYR A 170 3.39 22.77 8.86
N PHE A 171 4.51 23.31 8.36
CA PHE A 171 5.81 23.13 9.01
C PHE A 171 5.90 23.89 10.33
N GLY A 172 5.32 25.09 10.42
CA GLY A 172 5.27 25.87 11.66
C GLY A 172 4.55 25.11 12.80
N TRP A 173 3.41 24.46 12.51
CA TRP A 173 2.73 23.62 13.50
C TRP A 173 3.51 22.36 13.88
N ILE A 174 4.26 21.76 12.95
CA ILE A 174 5.15 20.64 13.26
C ILE A 174 6.25 21.08 14.25
N PHE A 175 6.79 22.28 14.08
CA PHE A 175 7.78 22.86 14.99
C PHE A 175 7.17 23.38 16.31
N GLY A 176 5.84 23.40 16.43
CA GLY A 176 5.12 23.81 17.63
C GLY A 176 4.94 25.33 17.75
N MET A 177 4.98 26.06 16.65
CA MET A 177 4.75 27.51 16.61
C MET A 177 3.25 27.84 16.62
N GLU A 178 2.90 29.01 17.17
CA GLU A 178 1.53 29.51 17.14
C GLU A 178 1.19 30.13 15.78
N SER A 179 -0.07 30.01 15.33
CA SER A 179 -0.49 30.52 14.02
C SER A 179 -0.23 32.02 13.80
N LYS A 180 -0.23 32.83 14.87
CA LYS A 180 0.10 34.26 14.78
C LYS A 180 1.59 34.48 14.50
N GLU A 181 2.45 33.79 15.24
CA GLU A 181 3.90 33.82 15.05
C GLU A 181 4.30 33.34 13.65
N ILE A 182 3.66 32.27 13.16
CA ILE A 182 3.88 31.75 11.80
C ILE A 182 3.56 32.83 10.76
N TYR A 183 2.48 33.60 10.95
CA TYR A 183 2.09 34.65 10.00
C TYR A 183 3.08 35.82 9.99
N GLU A 184 3.56 36.24 11.15
CA GLU A 184 4.58 37.29 11.28
C GLU A 184 5.90 36.86 10.61
N ARG A 185 6.35 35.64 10.89
CA ARG A 185 7.54 35.05 10.25
C ARG A 185 7.36 34.87 8.74
N LEU A 186 6.17 34.49 8.28
CA LEU A 186 5.85 34.39 6.87
C LEU A 186 6.01 35.74 6.17
N GLN A 187 5.47 36.83 6.72
CA GLN A 187 5.60 38.16 6.10
C GLN A 187 7.06 38.61 5.98
N PHE A 188 7.86 38.38 7.03
CA PHE A 188 9.29 38.63 6.99
C PHE A 188 9.98 37.83 5.88
N LEU A 189 9.75 36.51 5.82
CA LEU A 189 10.40 35.62 4.85
C LEU A 189 9.95 35.88 3.40
N LEU A 190 8.69 36.30 3.18
CA LEU A 190 8.20 36.68 1.85
C LEU A 190 9.00 37.86 1.30
N ASN A 191 9.20 38.90 2.11
CA ASN A 191 9.95 40.09 1.71
C ASN A 191 11.45 39.82 1.60
N PHE A 192 12.02 39.07 2.55
CA PHE A 192 13.45 38.78 2.58
C PHE A 192 13.92 37.91 1.42
N LEU A 193 13.15 36.87 1.07
CA LEU A 193 13.51 35.93 0.00
C LEU A 193 12.86 36.27 -1.35
N ASP A 194 12.20 37.42 -1.46
CA ASP A 194 11.49 37.84 -2.67
C ASP A 194 10.56 36.73 -3.19
N LEU A 195 9.73 36.19 -2.29
CA LEU A 195 8.79 35.13 -2.63
C LEU A 195 7.54 35.72 -3.32
N PRO A 196 6.93 34.99 -4.27
CA PRO A 196 5.67 35.42 -4.86
C PRO A 196 4.53 35.39 -3.82
N SER A 197 3.34 35.82 -4.22
CA SER A 197 2.20 35.93 -3.32
C SER A 197 1.97 34.66 -2.48
N GLN A 198 1.66 34.86 -1.19
CA GLN A 198 1.47 33.78 -0.22
C GLN A 198 0.40 32.74 -0.61
N ASN A 199 -0.54 33.10 -1.48
CA ASN A 199 -1.63 32.25 -1.96
C ASN A 199 -1.27 31.45 -3.23
N ARG A 200 -0.07 31.63 -3.79
CA ARG A 200 0.37 30.89 -4.97
C ARG A 200 0.70 29.45 -4.58
N MET A 201 0.29 28.49 -5.42
CA MET A 201 0.56 27.06 -5.22
C MET A 201 2.03 26.72 -5.53
N VAL A 202 2.62 25.81 -4.75
CA VAL A 202 4.01 25.36 -4.88
C VAL A 202 4.26 24.73 -6.25
N LYS A 203 3.33 23.94 -6.79
CA LYS A 203 3.45 23.34 -8.14
C LYS A 203 3.55 24.38 -9.28
N ASN A 204 3.08 25.61 -9.06
CA ASN A 204 3.09 26.70 -10.05
C ASN A 204 4.28 27.67 -9.89
N LEU A 205 5.25 27.31 -9.03
CA LEU A 205 6.48 28.06 -8.79
C LEU A 205 7.61 27.55 -9.69
N SER A 206 8.53 28.43 -10.08
CA SER A 206 9.78 27.99 -10.72
C SER A 206 10.65 27.19 -9.76
N GLY A 207 11.56 26.34 -10.25
CA GLY A 207 12.45 25.55 -9.39
C GLY A 207 13.26 26.41 -8.40
N GLY A 208 13.71 27.59 -8.84
CA GLY A 208 14.37 28.57 -7.96
C GLY A 208 13.43 29.11 -6.87
N GLN A 209 12.19 29.48 -7.22
CA GLN A 209 11.18 29.89 -6.24
C GLN A 209 10.85 28.78 -5.23
N GLN A 210 10.69 27.55 -5.68
CA GLN A 210 10.46 26.40 -4.80
C GLN A 210 11.64 26.17 -3.84
N ARG A 211 12.88 26.35 -4.32
CA ARG A 211 14.08 26.28 -3.49
C ARG A 211 14.10 27.39 -2.44
N ARG A 212 13.71 28.62 -2.79
CA ARG A 212 13.55 29.74 -1.83
C ARG A 212 12.47 29.44 -0.79
N VAL A 213 11.33 28.87 -1.17
CA VAL A 213 10.30 28.43 -0.21
C VAL A 213 10.82 27.33 0.72
N SER A 214 11.56 26.35 0.18
CA SER A 214 12.16 25.28 0.99
C SER A 214 13.17 25.83 2.00
N PHE A 215 13.95 26.84 1.60
CA PHE A 215 14.86 27.56 2.49
C PHE A 215 14.12 28.36 3.57
N ALA A 216 13.06 29.07 3.21
CA ALA A 216 12.21 29.81 4.13
C ALA A 216 11.64 28.91 5.24
N VAL A 217 11.18 27.70 4.90
CA VAL A 217 10.70 26.72 5.88
C VAL A 217 11.79 26.33 6.88
N ALA A 218 13.05 26.20 6.46
CA ALA A 218 14.15 25.85 7.36
C ALA A 218 14.53 26.99 8.33
N LEU A 219 14.22 28.25 7.97
CA LEU A 219 14.48 29.45 8.78
C LEU A 219 13.32 29.81 9.72
N MET A 220 12.13 29.25 9.49
CA MET A 220 10.88 29.72 10.09
C MET A 220 10.87 29.72 11.61
N HIS A 221 11.31 28.61 12.21
CA HIS A 221 11.23 28.34 13.64
C HIS A 221 12.50 28.73 14.41
N ASP A 222 13.38 29.50 13.76
CA ASP A 222 14.58 30.09 14.34
C ASP A 222 15.53 29.10 15.07
N PRO A 223 16.04 28.06 14.38
CA PRO A 223 16.80 26.98 15.00
C PRO A 223 18.19 27.40 15.51
N GLU A 224 18.69 26.69 16.53
CA GLU A 224 20.08 26.79 17.02
C GLU A 224 21.10 26.31 15.99
N LEU A 225 20.74 25.28 15.21
CA LEU A 225 21.58 24.71 14.16
C LEU A 225 20.82 24.66 12.83
N LEU A 226 21.35 25.31 11.81
CA LEU A 226 20.80 25.33 10.47
C LEU A 226 21.69 24.51 9.55
N ILE A 227 21.12 23.51 8.87
CA ILE A 227 21.81 22.64 7.92
C ILE A 227 21.18 22.83 6.54
N LEU A 228 21.96 23.34 5.61
CA LEU A 228 21.52 23.75 4.28
C LEU A 228 22.29 22.96 3.22
N ASP A 229 21.58 22.12 2.46
CA ASP A 229 22.17 21.41 1.33
C ASP A 229 21.93 22.19 0.03
N GLU A 230 22.97 22.88 -0.46
CA GLU A 230 22.98 23.68 -1.69
C GLU A 230 21.83 24.72 -1.80
N PRO A 231 21.67 25.63 -0.80
CA PRO A 231 20.49 26.50 -0.71
C PRO A 231 20.39 27.57 -1.82
N THR A 232 21.52 27.95 -2.43
CA THR A 232 21.66 29.10 -3.36
C THR A 232 21.68 28.72 -4.83
N VAL A 233 21.53 27.43 -5.16
CA VAL A 233 21.52 26.93 -6.54
C VAL A 233 20.33 27.50 -7.30
N GLY A 234 20.58 28.11 -8.46
CA GLY A 234 19.52 28.70 -9.27
C GLY A 234 18.91 29.98 -8.67
N VAL A 235 19.55 30.57 -7.65
CA VAL A 235 19.20 31.89 -7.12
C VAL A 235 20.06 32.96 -7.80
N ASP A 236 19.51 34.14 -8.03
CA ASP A 236 20.22 35.27 -8.63
C ASP A 236 21.38 35.76 -7.72
N PRO A 237 22.44 36.36 -8.29
CA PRO A 237 23.62 36.77 -7.51
C PRO A 237 23.35 37.79 -6.41
N LEU A 238 22.40 38.72 -6.60
CA LEU A 238 22.10 39.76 -5.62
C LEU A 238 21.38 39.18 -4.40
N LEU A 239 20.37 38.35 -4.63
CA LEU A 239 19.64 37.68 -3.56
C LEU A 239 20.53 36.66 -2.84
N ARG A 240 21.40 35.95 -3.56
CA ARG A 240 22.43 35.10 -2.94
C ARG A 240 23.28 35.91 -1.95
N GLN A 241 23.73 37.10 -2.32
CA GLN A 241 24.51 37.94 -1.42
C GLN A 241 23.69 38.40 -0.21
N SER A 242 22.41 38.76 -0.41
CA SER A 242 21.48 39.09 0.67
C SER A 242 21.30 37.91 1.66
N ILE A 243 21.13 36.69 1.14
CA ILE A 243 21.05 35.46 1.93
C ILE A 243 22.31 35.26 2.77
N TRP A 244 23.49 35.39 2.17
CA TRP A 244 24.75 35.26 2.88
C TRP A 244 24.94 36.32 3.96
N ASN A 245 24.60 37.58 3.67
CA ASN A 245 24.66 38.67 4.65
C ASN A 245 23.75 38.37 5.86
N HIS A 246 22.55 37.85 5.63
CA HIS A 246 21.65 37.43 6.70
C HIS A 246 22.21 36.24 7.50
N LEU A 247 22.77 35.21 6.84
CA LEU A 247 23.40 34.08 7.54
C LEU A 247 24.57 34.53 8.42
N VAL A 248 25.39 35.47 7.94
CA VAL A 248 26.46 36.08 8.73
C VAL A 248 25.88 36.88 9.90
N GLN A 249 24.81 37.65 9.68
CA GLN A 249 24.17 38.43 10.74
C GLN A 249 23.61 37.55 11.86
N ILE A 250 22.87 36.48 11.54
CA ILE A 250 22.27 35.60 12.56
C ILE A 250 23.30 34.77 13.34
N THR A 251 24.51 34.60 12.81
CA THR A 251 25.60 33.87 13.50
C THR A 251 26.45 34.78 14.39
N LYS A 252 26.42 36.11 14.20
CA LYS A 252 27.20 37.07 15.02
C LYS A 252 26.89 37.02 16.50
N ASP A 253 25.63 36.77 16.87
CA ASP A 253 25.19 36.71 18.27
C ASP A 253 25.67 35.44 18.98
N GLY A 254 26.36 34.52 18.28
CA GLY A 254 26.91 33.28 18.84
C GLY A 254 25.88 32.17 19.11
N ASN A 255 24.59 32.51 19.08
CA ASN A 255 23.49 31.59 19.42
C ASN A 255 23.11 30.62 18.30
N LYS A 256 23.51 30.89 17.06
CA LYS A 256 23.13 30.09 15.87
C LYS A 256 24.36 29.60 15.12
N THR A 257 24.31 28.35 14.68
CA THR A 257 25.34 27.73 13.85
C THR A 257 24.76 27.36 12.51
N VAL A 258 25.51 27.56 11.43
CA VAL A 258 25.08 27.22 10.07
C VAL A 258 26.07 26.24 9.46
N ILE A 259 25.58 25.15 8.88
CA ILE A 259 26.33 24.23 8.03
C ILE A 259 25.73 24.37 6.62
N ILE A 260 26.55 24.75 5.65
CA ILE A 260 26.12 24.96 4.28
C ILE A 260 26.99 24.14 3.32
N THR A 261 26.36 23.39 2.42
CA THR A 261 27.05 22.76 1.29
C THR A 261 26.95 23.69 0.10
N THR A 262 28.05 23.82 -0.63
CA THR A 262 28.07 24.59 -1.88
C THR A 262 29.10 24.00 -2.83
N HIS A 263 28.84 24.13 -4.12
CA HIS A 263 29.81 23.89 -5.18
C HIS A 263 30.48 25.18 -5.67
N TYR A 264 30.04 26.34 -5.18
CA TYR A 264 30.62 27.64 -5.52
C TYR A 264 31.72 28.03 -4.52
N ILE A 265 32.95 28.18 -5.02
CA ILE A 265 34.11 28.55 -4.21
C ILE A 265 33.91 29.95 -3.57
N GLU A 266 33.30 30.89 -4.30
CA GLU A 266 33.03 32.25 -3.82
C GLU A 266 32.05 32.28 -2.64
N GLU A 267 31.13 31.32 -2.55
CA GLU A 267 30.24 31.18 -1.40
C GLU A 267 30.99 30.60 -0.21
N ALA A 268 31.79 29.55 -0.43
CA ALA A 268 32.62 28.95 0.62
C ALA A 268 33.59 29.98 1.24
N ARG A 269 34.05 30.98 0.47
CA ARG A 269 34.93 32.05 0.96
C ARG A 269 34.31 32.90 2.08
N GLN A 270 32.98 32.99 2.14
CA GLN A 270 32.26 33.76 3.16
C GLN A 270 32.04 32.97 4.46
N ALA A 271 32.34 31.66 4.47
CA ALA A 271 32.24 30.83 5.67
C ALA A 271 33.45 31.02 6.61
N HIS A 272 33.22 30.80 7.90
CA HIS A 272 34.26 30.91 8.93
C HIS A 272 35.26 29.74 8.84
N THR A 273 34.76 28.55 8.53
CA THR A 273 35.57 27.34 8.34
C THR A 273 35.08 26.62 7.09
N VAL A 274 36.02 26.16 6.27
CA VAL A 274 35.71 25.43 5.05
C VAL A 274 36.39 24.07 5.07
N THR A 275 35.66 23.02 4.73
CA THR A 275 36.24 21.70 4.51
C THR A 275 36.06 21.29 3.06
N LEU A 276 37.17 20.81 2.48
CA LEU A 276 37.21 20.24 1.15
C LEU A 276 37.10 18.72 1.24
N GLN A 277 36.00 18.17 0.72
CA GLN A 277 35.74 16.74 0.66
C GLN A 277 36.07 16.20 -0.74
N ARG A 278 36.99 15.23 -0.79
CA ARG A 278 37.44 14.54 -2.02
C ARG A 278 36.80 13.16 -2.13
N GLU A 279 36.68 12.65 -3.36
CA GLU A 279 36.43 11.22 -3.56
C GLU A 279 37.63 10.42 -3.01
N PHE A 280 37.36 9.44 -2.14
CA PHE A 280 38.34 8.48 -1.58
C PHE A 280 39.52 9.09 -0.80
N GLY A 281 39.29 10.04 0.11
CA GLY A 281 40.34 10.50 1.01
C GLY A 281 39.84 11.23 2.26
N HIS A 282 40.73 11.40 3.24
CA HIS A 282 40.46 12.18 4.45
C HIS A 282 40.05 13.61 4.10
N PRO A 283 39.03 14.17 4.78
CA PRO A 283 38.68 15.58 4.65
C PRO A 283 39.87 16.42 5.11
N THR A 284 40.29 17.38 4.31
CA THR A 284 41.31 18.35 4.74
C THR A 284 40.57 19.57 5.25
N GLU A 285 40.56 19.76 6.57
CA GLU A 285 40.01 20.97 7.19
C GLU A 285 40.96 22.14 6.89
N VAL A 286 40.44 23.20 6.26
CA VAL A 286 41.23 24.40 5.92
C VAL A 286 40.59 25.58 6.64
N ARG A 287 41.25 26.07 7.69
CA ARG A 287 40.92 27.38 8.27
C ARG A 287 41.27 28.46 7.25
N VAL A 288 40.31 29.32 6.94
CA VAL A 288 40.37 30.24 5.80
C VAL A 288 41.49 31.26 6.00
N SER A 289 42.59 31.08 5.26
CA SER A 289 43.54 32.15 4.92
C SER A 289 43.58 32.28 3.39
N LEU A 290 43.28 33.49 2.91
CA LEU A 290 43.02 33.86 1.51
C LEU A 290 44.09 33.40 0.50
N SER A 291 45.33 33.20 0.93
CA SER A 291 46.45 32.83 0.06
C SER A 291 46.55 31.32 -0.23
N THR A 292 45.89 30.47 0.57
CA THR A 292 46.08 29.01 0.53
C THR A 292 45.03 28.29 -0.32
N ILE A 293 43.79 28.77 -0.36
CA ILE A 293 42.67 28.11 -1.05
C ILE A 293 42.86 28.13 -2.58
N ARG A 294 43.20 29.29 -3.15
CA ARG A 294 43.41 29.44 -4.60
C ARG A 294 44.63 28.65 -5.10
N ARG A 295 45.72 28.63 -4.31
CA ARG A 295 46.95 27.87 -4.64
C ARG A 295 46.74 26.36 -4.55
N ARG A 296 46.05 25.87 -3.51
CA ARG A 296 45.79 24.43 -3.34
C ARG A 296 44.76 23.90 -4.33
N ILE A 297 43.71 24.64 -4.69
CA ILE A 297 42.74 24.16 -5.69
C ILE A 297 43.40 24.07 -7.09
N LEU A 298 44.30 25.00 -7.44
CA LEU A 298 45.05 24.94 -8.71
C LEU A 298 46.10 23.81 -8.72
N ASP A 299 46.86 23.60 -7.64
CA ASP A 299 47.86 22.53 -7.56
C ASP A 299 47.25 21.12 -7.52
N LEU A 300 46.01 21.00 -7.05
CA LEU A 300 45.34 19.72 -6.78
C LEU A 300 44.40 19.28 -7.92
N GLY A 301 44.20 20.11 -8.94
CA GLY A 301 43.49 19.75 -10.16
C GLY A 301 44.33 18.95 -11.18
N LEU A 302 45.65 18.88 -11.01
CA LEU A 302 46.58 18.33 -12.02
C LEU A 302 47.24 16.98 -11.66
N ARG A 303 46.92 16.36 -10.53
CA ARG A 303 47.48 15.03 -10.17
C ARG A 303 46.39 14.01 -9.90
N SER A 304 45.80 13.50 -10.98
CA SER A 304 45.07 12.24 -10.96
C SER A 304 46.03 11.07 -11.25
N LEU A 305 45.89 9.99 -10.48
CA LEU A 305 46.46 8.65 -10.63
C LEU A 305 47.90 8.39 -10.10
N ARG A 306 48.00 8.02 -8.81
CA ARG A 306 48.79 6.84 -8.37
C ARG A 306 48.05 6.09 -7.25
N PRO A 307 47.93 4.75 -7.32
CA PRO A 307 47.32 3.97 -6.25
C PRO A 307 48.29 3.82 -5.08
N ILE A 308 47.88 4.27 -3.90
CA ILE A 308 48.60 4.02 -2.65
C ILE A 308 48.05 2.71 -2.05
N ARG A 309 48.93 1.72 -1.82
CA ARG A 309 48.61 0.49 -1.10
C ARG A 309 48.26 0.84 0.36
N MET A 310 47.03 0.57 0.79
CA MET A 310 46.64 0.65 2.20
C MET A 310 47.13 -0.58 2.97
N GLY A 311 47.84 -0.33 4.07
CA GLY A 311 48.10 -1.33 5.12
C GLY A 311 46.83 -1.64 5.93
N LYS A 312 46.81 -2.83 6.54
CA LYS A 312 45.71 -3.33 7.38
C LYS A 312 45.36 -2.35 8.52
N PRO A 313 44.08 -2.22 8.88
CA PRO A 313 43.67 -1.45 10.05
C PRO A 313 44.07 -2.18 11.34
N PRO A 314 44.47 -1.47 12.41
CA PRO A 314 44.68 -2.09 13.71
C PRO A 314 43.33 -2.44 14.34
N SER A 315 43.25 -3.66 14.87
CA SER A 315 42.18 -4.12 15.75
C SER A 315 42.24 -3.36 17.08
N SER A 316 41.22 -2.56 17.39
CA SER A 316 41.05 -1.98 18.73
C SER A 316 40.01 -2.78 19.51
N ALA A 317 40.44 -3.21 20.70
CA ALA A 317 39.67 -3.95 21.68
C ALA A 317 38.52 -3.09 22.23
N THR A 318 37.39 -3.75 22.43
CA THR A 318 36.17 -3.19 23.00
C THR A 318 36.34 -3.15 24.53
N HIS A 319 36.58 -1.96 25.11
CA HIS A 319 36.35 -1.74 26.54
C HIS A 319 35.03 -1.01 26.70
N GLY A 320 34.03 -1.75 27.21
CA GLY A 320 32.73 -1.21 27.59
C GLY A 320 32.87 -0.34 28.82
N ILE A 321 32.63 0.96 28.66
CA ILE A 321 32.36 1.88 29.76
C ILE A 321 30.83 1.99 29.83
N LYS A 322 30.25 1.37 30.86
CA LYS A 322 28.89 1.67 31.32
C LYS A 322 28.93 3.03 32.01
N GLU A 323 28.45 4.07 31.34
CA GLU A 323 28.02 5.29 32.04
C GLU A 323 26.54 5.14 32.42
N ALA A 324 26.29 5.17 33.72
CA ALA A 324 24.97 5.20 34.33
C ALA A 324 24.28 6.53 33.98
N CYS A 325 23.08 6.44 33.40
CA CYS A 325 22.19 7.57 33.26
C CYS A 325 21.38 7.70 34.55
N ASP A 326 21.77 8.65 35.41
CA ASP A 326 20.89 9.20 36.42
C ASP A 326 19.89 10.16 35.75
N ASP A 327 18.68 10.20 36.34
CA ASP A 327 17.52 11.04 36.03
C ASP A 327 16.67 10.68 34.81
N CYS A 328 15.89 9.61 34.96
CA CYS A 328 14.65 9.37 34.21
C CYS A 328 13.42 9.73 35.06
N SER A 329 12.93 10.96 34.95
CA SER A 329 11.59 11.34 35.42
C SER A 329 10.90 12.32 34.47
N SER A 330 10.78 11.95 33.20
CA SER A 330 9.75 12.48 32.26
C SER A 330 9.83 11.68 30.96
N CYS A 331 9.22 10.51 30.97
CA CYS A 331 9.16 9.59 29.84
C CYS A 331 7.69 9.23 29.53
N SER A 332 6.87 10.24 29.25
CA SER A 332 5.50 10.01 28.76
C SER A 332 4.82 11.28 28.21
N ASP A 333 5.48 12.05 27.32
CA ASP A 333 4.73 13.04 26.53
C ASP A 333 4.26 12.39 25.23
N PHE A 334 3.10 11.76 25.34
CA PHE A 334 2.32 11.22 24.23
C PHE A 334 1.84 12.39 23.36
N THR A 335 2.33 12.46 22.11
CA THR A 335 1.83 13.31 21.00
C THR A 335 1.58 14.79 21.33
N THR A 336 2.44 15.70 20.85
CA THR A 336 2.06 17.12 20.76
C THR A 336 0.89 17.27 19.77
N THR A 337 -0.29 17.63 20.28
CA THR A 337 -1.55 17.85 19.52
C THR A 337 -1.37 18.68 18.26
N GLY A 338 -0.42 19.64 18.25
CA GLY A 338 -0.07 20.44 17.08
C GLY A 338 0.44 19.64 15.87
N LYS A 339 1.29 18.61 16.10
CA LYS A 339 1.84 17.78 15.02
C LYS A 339 0.77 16.93 14.34
N LEU A 340 -0.07 16.29 15.15
CA LEU A 340 -1.16 15.46 14.64
C LEU A 340 -2.18 16.32 13.86
N ARG A 341 -2.52 17.50 14.40
CA ARG A 341 -3.37 18.47 13.69
C ARG A 341 -2.78 18.86 12.34
N ALA A 342 -1.49 19.14 12.27
CA ALA A 342 -0.82 19.50 11.02
C ALA A 342 -0.88 18.37 9.98
N LEU A 343 -0.63 17.12 10.39
CA LEU A 343 -0.69 15.95 9.52
C LEU A 343 -2.12 15.66 9.02
N LEU A 344 -3.11 15.75 9.90
CA LEU A 344 -4.52 15.57 9.52
C LEU A 344 -4.98 16.65 8.56
N GLN A 345 -4.73 17.92 8.89
CA GLN A 345 -5.07 19.03 8.01
C GLN A 345 -4.39 18.90 6.65
N LYS A 346 -3.13 18.44 6.62
CA LYS A 346 -2.42 18.18 5.38
C LYS A 346 -3.16 17.15 4.52
N ASN A 347 -3.49 15.99 5.08
CA ASN A 347 -4.16 14.91 4.37
C ASN A 347 -5.57 15.34 3.88
N PHE A 348 -6.36 16.00 4.72
CA PHE A 348 -7.68 16.51 4.34
C PHE A 348 -7.61 17.58 3.24
N LEU A 349 -6.66 18.50 3.31
CA LEU A 349 -6.50 19.54 2.30
C LEU A 349 -6.08 18.95 0.95
N ARG A 350 -5.20 17.94 0.96
CA ARG A 350 -4.83 17.18 -0.25
C ARG A 350 -6.04 16.48 -0.86
N MET A 351 -6.85 15.85 -0.01
CA MET A 351 -8.10 15.19 -0.41
C MET A 351 -9.08 16.17 -1.06
N TRP A 352 -9.30 17.32 -0.41
CA TRP A 352 -10.25 18.34 -0.89
C TRP A 352 -9.80 19.02 -2.19
N ARG A 353 -8.50 19.20 -2.41
CA ARG A 353 -8.00 19.83 -3.64
C ARG A 353 -8.00 18.89 -4.85
N ASN A 354 -7.98 17.59 -4.61
CA ASN A 354 -8.05 16.57 -5.65
C ASN A 354 -9.49 16.06 -5.83
N VAL A 355 -10.45 16.98 -5.96
CA VAL A 355 -11.90 16.66 -6.06
C VAL A 355 -12.18 15.66 -7.18
N GLY A 356 -11.53 15.78 -8.34
CA GLY A 356 -11.75 14.86 -9.47
C GLY A 356 -11.40 13.41 -9.12
N VAL A 357 -10.27 13.20 -8.43
CA VAL A 357 -9.86 11.86 -7.97
C VAL A 357 -10.80 11.38 -6.87
N MET A 358 -11.21 12.25 -5.93
CA MET A 358 -12.14 11.88 -4.88
C MET A 358 -13.53 11.51 -5.40
N LEU A 359 -14.05 12.25 -6.37
CA LEU A 359 -15.31 11.93 -7.04
C LEU A 359 -15.22 10.56 -7.70
N PHE A 360 -14.11 10.28 -8.40
CA PHE A 360 -13.88 8.96 -8.97
C PHE A 360 -13.83 7.85 -7.90
N ILE A 361 -13.13 8.08 -6.78
CA ILE A 361 -13.03 7.14 -5.66
C ILE A 361 -14.41 6.80 -5.07
N PHE A 362 -15.34 7.75 -4.98
CA PHE A 362 -16.71 7.51 -4.51
C PHE A 362 -17.65 6.97 -5.59
N ALA A 363 -17.44 7.34 -6.86
CA ALA A 363 -18.26 6.86 -7.98
C ALA A 363 -17.93 5.41 -8.37
N LEU A 364 -16.67 5.00 -8.25
CA LEU A 364 -16.21 3.65 -8.59
C LEU A 364 -16.98 2.53 -7.88
N PRO A 365 -17.15 2.52 -6.54
CA PRO A 365 -17.94 1.48 -5.86
C PRO A 365 -19.41 1.48 -6.30
N VAL A 366 -20.01 2.65 -6.51
CA VAL A 366 -21.39 2.77 -6.97
C VAL A 366 -21.55 2.17 -8.37
N MET A 367 -20.63 2.51 -9.28
CA MET A 367 -20.60 1.94 -10.62
C MET A 367 -20.41 0.41 -10.58
N GLN A 368 -19.53 -0.11 -9.71
CA GLN A 368 -19.34 -1.55 -9.54
C GLN A 368 -20.62 -2.25 -9.06
N VAL A 369 -21.34 -1.66 -8.09
CA VAL A 369 -22.62 -2.20 -7.61
C VAL A 369 -23.69 -2.17 -8.71
N ILE A 370 -23.82 -1.04 -9.43
CA ILE A 370 -24.79 -0.92 -10.52
C ILE A 370 -24.52 -1.97 -11.61
N LEU A 371 -23.26 -2.09 -12.05
CA LEU A 371 -22.87 -3.08 -13.06
C LEU A 371 -23.13 -4.50 -12.56
N PHE A 372 -22.83 -4.78 -11.29
CA PHE A 372 -23.08 -6.09 -10.69
C PHE A 372 -24.58 -6.44 -10.69
N CYS A 373 -25.44 -5.58 -10.13
CA CYS A 373 -26.87 -5.85 -10.02
C CYS A 373 -27.58 -5.90 -11.38
N LEU A 374 -27.13 -5.13 -12.37
CA LEU A 374 -27.70 -5.17 -13.73
C LEU A 374 -27.21 -6.36 -14.55
N ALA A 375 -25.99 -6.85 -14.30
CA ALA A 375 -25.40 -7.94 -15.09
C ALA A 375 -25.66 -9.32 -14.49
N ILE A 376 -25.87 -9.44 -13.17
CA ILE A 376 -25.89 -10.72 -12.46
C ILE A 376 -27.19 -10.89 -11.67
N GLY A 377 -27.90 -11.99 -11.96
CA GLY A 377 -28.95 -12.57 -11.12
C GLY A 377 -30.40 -12.32 -11.52
N GLY A 378 -30.64 -11.64 -12.65
CA GLY A 378 -31.96 -11.65 -13.30
C GLY A 378 -32.20 -12.89 -14.17
N ASP A 379 -33.47 -13.29 -14.34
CA ASP A 379 -33.83 -14.38 -15.25
C ASP A 379 -33.52 -13.99 -16.72
N PRO A 380 -32.98 -14.93 -17.53
CA PRO A 380 -32.70 -14.69 -18.94
C PRO A 380 -34.00 -14.42 -19.70
N LYS A 381 -33.99 -13.43 -20.59
CA LYS A 381 -35.17 -13.07 -21.41
C LYS A 381 -34.89 -13.33 -22.87
N GLY A 382 -35.94 -13.68 -23.62
CA GLY A 382 -35.85 -13.87 -25.06
C GLY A 382 -35.20 -15.20 -25.47
N LEU A 383 -35.32 -16.24 -24.64
CA LEU A 383 -34.80 -17.56 -24.94
C LEU A 383 -35.66 -18.22 -26.03
N LYS A 384 -35.10 -18.42 -27.22
CA LYS A 384 -35.80 -19.09 -28.31
C LYS A 384 -35.93 -20.59 -28.03
N LEU A 385 -37.16 -21.09 -28.03
CA LEU A 385 -37.48 -22.51 -27.91
C LEU A 385 -38.10 -22.99 -29.23
N ALA A 386 -37.46 -23.96 -29.88
CA ALA A 386 -37.98 -24.61 -31.06
C ALA A 386 -39.11 -25.56 -30.66
N ILE A 387 -40.29 -25.43 -31.26
CA ILE A 387 -41.48 -26.21 -30.95
C ILE A 387 -41.93 -26.91 -32.23
N VAL A 388 -42.11 -28.22 -32.13
CA VAL A 388 -42.67 -29.06 -33.17
C VAL A 388 -43.91 -29.72 -32.60
N ASN A 389 -45.06 -29.41 -33.16
CA ASN A 389 -46.33 -29.98 -32.75
C ASN A 389 -46.93 -30.76 -33.92
N HIS A 390 -46.86 -32.08 -33.89
CA HIS A 390 -47.40 -32.92 -34.97
C HIS A 390 -48.91 -33.21 -34.85
N GLU A 391 -49.59 -32.74 -33.80
CA GLU A 391 -51.05 -32.78 -33.71
C GLU A 391 -51.74 -31.71 -34.59
N LYS A 392 -50.97 -30.73 -35.09
CA LYS A 392 -51.46 -29.63 -35.91
C LYS A 392 -50.79 -29.63 -37.27
N ASN A 393 -51.56 -29.29 -38.29
CA ASN A 393 -51.01 -29.11 -39.64
C ASN A 393 -50.10 -27.88 -39.69
N PHE A 394 -48.87 -28.11 -40.14
CA PHE A 394 -47.90 -27.06 -40.41
C PHE A 394 -48.10 -26.55 -41.84
N THR A 395 -48.69 -25.35 -42.02
CA THR A 395 -48.98 -24.77 -43.34
C THR A 395 -48.40 -23.36 -43.47
N ASN A 396 -47.61 -23.08 -44.52
CA ASN A 396 -47.01 -21.75 -44.77
C ASN A 396 -46.10 -21.22 -43.64
N LEU A 397 -45.14 -22.03 -43.16
CA LEU A 397 -44.09 -21.63 -42.19
C LEU A 397 -44.63 -21.09 -40.86
N THR A 398 -45.92 -21.28 -40.60
CA THR A 398 -46.62 -20.91 -39.38
C THR A 398 -47.56 -22.06 -39.04
N TYR A 399 -47.63 -22.46 -37.78
CA TYR A 399 -48.74 -23.32 -37.39
C TYR A 399 -50.03 -22.51 -37.48
N GLN A 400 -51.12 -23.17 -37.89
CA GLN A 400 -52.47 -22.67 -37.63
C GLN A 400 -52.54 -22.27 -36.15
N GLU A 401 -53.19 -21.13 -35.82
CA GLU A 401 -53.26 -20.64 -34.44
C GLU A 401 -53.55 -21.81 -33.49
N CYS A 402 -52.68 -21.99 -32.47
CA CYS A 402 -52.76 -23.12 -31.56
C CYS A 402 -53.92 -22.90 -30.57
N GLU A 403 -55.13 -22.88 -31.11
CA GLU A 403 -56.37 -22.76 -30.36
C GLU A 403 -56.65 -24.07 -29.63
N TYR A 404 -56.92 -23.97 -28.34
CA TYR A 404 -57.37 -25.07 -27.52
C TYR A 404 -58.75 -24.74 -26.93
N GLU A 405 -59.51 -25.79 -26.64
CA GLU A 405 -60.81 -25.61 -26.00
C GLU A 405 -60.61 -25.32 -24.51
N LYS A 406 -61.23 -24.23 -24.03
CA LYS A 406 -61.23 -23.87 -22.61
C LYS A 406 -62.26 -24.71 -21.84
N GLY A 407 -62.01 -24.96 -20.55
CA GLY A 407 -62.86 -25.78 -19.68
C GLY A 407 -62.43 -27.25 -19.65
N CYS A 408 -63.31 -28.12 -19.13
CA CYS A 408 -63.07 -29.56 -19.02
C CYS A 408 -63.22 -30.29 -20.36
N LYS A 409 -62.43 -29.89 -21.34
CA LYS A 409 -62.37 -30.56 -22.63
C LYS A 409 -60.93 -30.93 -22.91
N PHE A 410 -60.74 -32.14 -23.41
CA PHE A 410 -59.43 -32.69 -23.68
C PHE A 410 -59.00 -32.50 -25.14
N GLY A 411 -59.49 -31.45 -25.83
CA GLY A 411 -59.10 -31.15 -27.21
C GLY A 411 -57.85 -30.29 -27.30
N ASN A 412 -56.88 -30.67 -28.16
CA ASN A 412 -55.61 -29.97 -28.40
C ASN A 412 -54.81 -29.68 -27.12
N LEU A 413 -54.53 -30.72 -26.32
CA LEU A 413 -53.81 -30.57 -25.06
C LEU A 413 -52.38 -30.06 -25.25
N SER A 414 -51.71 -30.39 -26.35
CA SER A 414 -50.41 -29.82 -26.71
C SER A 414 -50.45 -28.29 -26.83
N CYS A 415 -51.47 -27.73 -27.49
CA CYS A 415 -51.64 -26.28 -27.62
C CYS A 415 -51.87 -25.60 -26.27
N ARG A 416 -52.67 -26.22 -25.39
CA ARG A 416 -52.93 -25.71 -24.04
C ARG A 416 -51.66 -25.69 -23.18
N TYR A 417 -50.82 -26.72 -23.27
CA TYR A 417 -49.52 -26.72 -22.59
C TYR A 417 -48.57 -25.67 -23.18
N VAL A 418 -48.48 -25.57 -24.51
CA VAL A 418 -47.65 -24.54 -25.17
C VAL A 418 -48.09 -23.13 -24.79
N ASP A 419 -49.38 -22.86 -24.63
CA ASP A 419 -49.90 -21.57 -24.16
C ASP A 419 -49.40 -21.23 -22.75
N THR A 420 -49.38 -22.22 -21.85
CA THR A 420 -48.94 -22.10 -20.45
C THR A 420 -47.44 -21.76 -20.31
N ILE A 421 -46.63 -22.02 -21.34
CA ILE A 421 -45.20 -21.66 -21.35
C ILE A 421 -45.03 -20.13 -21.29
N ASN A 422 -44.27 -19.66 -20.29
CA ASN A 422 -44.05 -18.26 -19.99
C ASN A 422 -43.42 -17.48 -21.17
N THR A 423 -44.19 -16.56 -21.75
CA THR A 423 -43.80 -15.73 -22.91
C THR A 423 -42.82 -14.59 -22.56
N THR A 424 -42.62 -14.27 -21.28
CA THR A 424 -41.67 -13.23 -20.86
C THR A 424 -40.22 -13.72 -20.89
N THR A 425 -40.02 -15.01 -20.65
CA THR A 425 -38.71 -15.68 -20.67
C THR A 425 -38.45 -16.33 -22.03
N ILE A 426 -39.46 -17.02 -22.58
CA ILE A 426 -39.32 -17.92 -23.73
C ILE A 426 -40.02 -17.37 -24.97
N ILE A 427 -39.28 -17.29 -26.08
CA ILE A 427 -39.80 -17.00 -27.42
C ILE A 427 -40.09 -18.32 -28.13
N LYS A 428 -41.37 -18.58 -28.39
CA LYS A 428 -41.84 -19.79 -29.08
C LYS A 428 -41.54 -19.67 -30.57
N GLN A 429 -40.73 -20.58 -31.12
CA GLN A 429 -40.40 -20.67 -32.55
C GLN A 429 -40.81 -22.02 -33.09
N TYR A 430 -41.52 -22.04 -34.21
CA TYR A 430 -42.13 -23.27 -34.70
C TYR A 430 -41.39 -23.86 -35.90
N TYR A 431 -41.32 -25.19 -35.94
CA TYR A 431 -40.61 -25.95 -36.98
C TYR A 431 -41.48 -27.11 -37.49
N ALA A 432 -41.24 -27.56 -38.73
CA ALA A 432 -42.05 -28.62 -39.33
C ALA A 432 -41.65 -30.02 -38.83
N THR A 433 -40.34 -30.26 -38.68
CA THR A 433 -39.80 -31.57 -38.33
C THR A 433 -38.95 -31.51 -37.06
N PRO A 434 -38.91 -32.61 -36.28
CA PRO A 434 -38.05 -32.69 -35.10
C PRO A 434 -36.57 -32.55 -35.45
N GLU A 435 -36.14 -32.98 -36.65
CA GLU A 435 -34.75 -32.82 -37.08
C GLU A 435 -34.40 -31.38 -37.43
N GLU A 436 -35.30 -30.61 -38.04
CA GLU A 436 -35.11 -29.16 -38.22
C GLU A 436 -35.02 -28.42 -36.89
N ALA A 437 -35.86 -28.78 -35.91
CA ALA A 437 -35.83 -28.18 -34.58
C ALA A 437 -34.54 -28.52 -33.82
N LYS A 438 -34.07 -29.78 -33.90
CA LYS A 438 -32.76 -30.17 -33.35
C LYS A 438 -31.63 -29.43 -34.06
N GLU A 439 -31.72 -29.26 -35.38
CA GLU A 439 -30.72 -28.51 -36.14
C GLU A 439 -30.73 -27.02 -35.78
N ALA A 440 -31.89 -26.44 -35.47
CA ALA A 440 -31.98 -25.09 -34.93
C ALA A 440 -31.25 -24.95 -33.59
N VAL A 441 -31.29 -25.98 -32.73
CA VAL A 441 -30.50 -26.02 -31.50
C VAL A 441 -29.01 -26.20 -31.81
N ARG A 442 -28.63 -27.13 -32.70
CA ARG A 442 -27.22 -27.35 -33.09
C ARG A 442 -26.56 -26.12 -33.72
N THR A 443 -27.34 -25.34 -34.48
CA THR A 443 -26.89 -24.10 -35.13
C THR A 443 -26.93 -22.88 -34.21
N GLY A 444 -27.42 -23.01 -32.97
CA GLY A 444 -27.54 -21.92 -32.00
C GLY A 444 -28.69 -20.94 -32.28
N ASN A 445 -29.62 -21.31 -33.16
CA ASN A 445 -30.83 -20.52 -33.43
C ASN A 445 -31.88 -20.66 -32.32
N ALA A 446 -31.87 -21.77 -31.58
CA ALA A 446 -32.71 -22.04 -30.41
C ALA A 446 -31.90 -22.65 -29.25
N TRP A 447 -32.36 -22.45 -28.02
CA TRP A 447 -31.73 -23.01 -26.81
C TRP A 447 -32.26 -24.39 -26.42
N GLY A 448 -33.38 -24.80 -27.02
CA GLY A 448 -33.95 -26.12 -26.85
C GLY A 448 -35.00 -26.42 -27.90
N ALA A 449 -35.34 -27.70 -28.05
CA ALA A 449 -36.39 -28.21 -28.90
C ALA A 449 -37.40 -28.99 -28.07
N LEU A 450 -38.68 -28.69 -28.29
CA LEU A 450 -39.86 -29.29 -27.67
C LEU A 450 -40.66 -30.00 -28.76
N TYR A 451 -40.99 -31.27 -28.56
CA TYR A 451 -41.68 -32.09 -29.55
C TYR A 451 -42.90 -32.79 -28.96
N PHE A 452 -44.03 -32.65 -29.68
CA PHE A 452 -45.27 -33.40 -29.49
C PHE A 452 -45.47 -34.36 -30.65
N THR A 453 -45.84 -35.59 -30.33
CA THR A 453 -46.18 -36.65 -31.29
C THR A 453 -47.51 -36.37 -32.01
N GLU A 454 -47.81 -37.14 -33.06
CA GLU A 454 -49.04 -36.99 -33.86
C GLU A 454 -50.33 -37.26 -33.07
N ASN A 455 -50.29 -38.18 -32.09
CA ASN A 455 -51.44 -38.59 -31.28
C ASN A 455 -51.30 -38.20 -29.80
N PHE A 456 -50.57 -37.12 -29.49
CA PHE A 456 -50.24 -36.75 -28.11
C PHE A 456 -51.49 -36.56 -27.21
N THR A 457 -52.51 -35.85 -27.68
CA THR A 457 -53.73 -35.56 -26.91
C THR A 457 -54.49 -36.85 -26.58
N ASP A 458 -54.78 -37.68 -27.59
CA ASP A 458 -55.51 -38.93 -27.40
C ASP A 458 -54.73 -39.92 -26.54
N ALA A 459 -53.41 -40.03 -26.75
CA ALA A 459 -52.54 -40.89 -25.95
C ALA A 459 -52.44 -40.41 -24.50
N LEU A 460 -52.39 -39.10 -24.25
CA LEU A 460 -52.35 -38.54 -22.90
C LEU A 460 -53.68 -38.80 -22.15
N VAL A 461 -54.82 -38.68 -22.83
CA VAL A 461 -56.13 -39.03 -22.27
C VAL A 461 -56.23 -40.54 -22.00
N ALA A 462 -55.80 -41.38 -22.96
CA ALA A 462 -55.78 -42.83 -22.80
C ALA A 462 -54.86 -43.25 -21.63
N ARG A 463 -53.70 -42.61 -21.49
CA ARG A 463 -52.79 -42.80 -20.35
C ARG A 463 -53.44 -42.47 -19.02
N MET A 464 -54.21 -41.38 -18.94
CA MET A 464 -54.96 -41.02 -17.72
C MET A 464 -56.09 -42.02 -17.42
N ALA A 465 -56.78 -42.53 -18.45
CA ALA A 465 -57.90 -43.45 -18.28
C ALA A 465 -57.48 -44.89 -17.95
N LEU A 466 -56.45 -45.41 -18.62
CA LEU A 466 -55.96 -46.79 -18.46
C LEU A 466 -55.04 -46.95 -17.25
N GLY A 467 -54.32 -45.89 -16.84
CA GLY A 467 -53.45 -45.90 -15.68
C GLY A 467 -52.40 -47.01 -15.74
N LYS A 468 -52.60 -48.07 -14.92
CA LYS A 468 -51.69 -49.23 -14.87
C LYS A 468 -51.75 -50.14 -16.10
N ASP A 469 -52.85 -50.07 -16.85
CA ASP A 469 -53.13 -50.96 -17.98
C ASP A 469 -52.76 -50.30 -19.32
N ALA A 470 -52.08 -49.15 -19.29
CA ALA A 470 -51.60 -48.46 -20.48
C ALA A 470 -50.44 -49.24 -21.13
N ASP A 471 -50.54 -49.47 -22.44
CA ASP A 471 -49.54 -50.14 -23.26
C ASP A 471 -48.34 -49.21 -23.60
N GLU A 472 -47.22 -49.81 -24.05
CA GLU A 472 -45.99 -49.06 -24.35
C GLU A 472 -46.17 -48.00 -25.45
N GLU A 473 -47.04 -48.23 -26.44
CA GLU A 473 -47.32 -47.27 -27.51
C GLU A 473 -48.04 -46.04 -26.95
N THR A 474 -49.06 -46.24 -26.10
CA THR A 474 -49.74 -45.14 -25.39
C THR A 474 -48.76 -44.33 -24.52
N LEU A 475 -47.81 -44.99 -23.85
CA LEU A 475 -46.80 -44.30 -23.03
C LEU A 475 -45.81 -43.49 -23.87
N ASP A 476 -45.35 -44.02 -25.01
CA ASP A 476 -44.44 -43.33 -25.92
C ASP A 476 -45.11 -42.15 -26.63
N GLN A 477 -46.35 -42.33 -27.10
CA GLN A 477 -47.12 -41.28 -27.78
C GLN A 477 -47.54 -40.14 -26.84
N SER A 478 -47.71 -40.40 -25.54
CA SER A 478 -48.04 -39.36 -24.55
C SER A 478 -46.82 -38.61 -23.99
N GLU A 479 -45.60 -38.91 -24.46
CA GLU A 479 -44.38 -38.25 -23.99
C GLU A 479 -44.14 -36.91 -24.70
N VAL A 480 -43.88 -35.87 -23.91
CA VAL A 480 -43.32 -34.61 -24.44
C VAL A 480 -41.80 -34.73 -24.46
N ARG A 481 -41.21 -34.76 -25.66
CA ARG A 481 -39.76 -34.92 -25.81
C ARG A 481 -39.08 -33.55 -25.83
N VAL A 482 -38.05 -33.39 -25.00
CA VAL A 482 -37.30 -32.14 -24.84
C VAL A 482 -35.82 -32.38 -25.07
N TRP A 483 -35.20 -31.58 -25.95
CA TRP A 483 -33.74 -31.53 -26.11
C TRP A 483 -33.26 -30.12 -25.78
N LEU A 484 -32.42 -29.99 -24.76
CA LEU A 484 -31.89 -28.69 -24.33
C LEU A 484 -30.42 -28.56 -24.68
N ASP A 485 -29.99 -27.35 -25.05
CA ASP A 485 -28.57 -27.02 -25.11
C ASP A 485 -28.02 -26.82 -23.70
N MET A 486 -27.24 -27.80 -23.24
CA MET A 486 -26.58 -27.78 -21.93
C MET A 486 -25.17 -27.18 -21.97
N SER A 487 -24.70 -26.66 -23.12
CA SER A 487 -23.43 -25.95 -23.22
C SER A 487 -23.41 -24.69 -22.34
N ASN A 488 -24.57 -24.04 -22.17
CA ASN A 488 -24.81 -23.04 -21.15
C ASN A 488 -25.70 -23.61 -20.04
N GLN A 489 -25.07 -24.12 -18.99
CA GLN A 489 -25.77 -24.77 -17.86
C GLN A 489 -26.84 -23.89 -17.21
N GLN A 490 -26.63 -22.57 -17.11
CA GLN A 490 -27.60 -21.67 -16.47
C GLN A 490 -28.88 -21.57 -17.31
N ILE A 491 -28.74 -21.38 -18.63
CA ILE A 491 -29.89 -21.34 -19.54
C ILE A 491 -30.60 -22.69 -19.57
N GLY A 492 -29.84 -23.80 -19.68
CA GLY A 492 -30.40 -25.15 -19.72
C GLY A 492 -31.22 -25.51 -18.47
N ILE A 493 -30.69 -25.22 -17.27
CA ILE A 493 -31.40 -25.49 -16.00
C ILE A 493 -32.66 -24.61 -15.88
N ILE A 494 -32.58 -23.33 -16.27
CA ILE A 494 -33.74 -22.42 -16.21
C ILE A 494 -34.83 -22.88 -17.18
N LEU A 495 -34.48 -23.25 -18.42
CA LEU A 495 -35.44 -23.81 -19.38
C LEU A 495 -36.06 -25.11 -18.88
N GLN A 496 -35.26 -26.02 -18.31
CA GLN A 496 -35.76 -27.26 -17.74
C GLN A 496 -36.77 -27.01 -16.61
N ARG A 497 -36.42 -26.11 -15.67
CA ARG A 497 -37.30 -25.69 -14.57
C ARG A 497 -38.60 -25.10 -15.10
N ASP A 498 -38.51 -24.14 -16.02
CA ASP A 498 -39.66 -23.39 -16.52
C ASP A 498 -40.60 -24.28 -17.34
N LEU A 499 -40.08 -25.23 -18.13
CA LEU A 499 -40.89 -26.22 -18.85
C LEU A 499 -41.62 -27.17 -17.89
N GLN A 500 -40.94 -27.65 -16.84
CA GLN A 500 -41.57 -28.51 -15.83
C GLN A 500 -42.66 -27.76 -15.04
N LEU A 501 -42.40 -26.51 -14.64
CA LEU A 501 -43.40 -25.67 -13.97
C LEU A 501 -44.58 -25.35 -14.90
N ALA A 502 -44.34 -25.09 -16.18
CA ALA A 502 -45.40 -24.89 -17.16
C ALA A 502 -46.27 -26.14 -17.31
N PHE A 503 -45.68 -27.33 -17.28
CA PHE A 503 -46.44 -28.59 -17.38
C PHE A 503 -47.28 -28.86 -16.13
N GLN A 504 -46.75 -28.54 -14.95
CA GLN A 504 -47.50 -28.62 -13.70
C GLN A 504 -48.69 -27.66 -13.72
N ASN A 505 -48.50 -26.41 -14.12
CA ASN A 505 -49.58 -25.42 -14.23
C ASN A 505 -50.63 -25.86 -15.26
N PHE A 506 -50.20 -26.37 -16.42
CA PHE A 506 -51.08 -26.94 -17.44
C PHE A 506 -51.98 -28.05 -16.87
N THR A 507 -51.41 -28.97 -16.08
CA THR A 507 -52.16 -30.08 -15.49
C THR A 507 -53.11 -29.60 -14.41
N LYS A 508 -52.69 -28.64 -13.58
CA LYS A 508 -53.55 -27.99 -12.58
C LYS A 508 -54.75 -27.29 -13.21
N ASP A 509 -54.52 -26.56 -14.30
CA ASP A 509 -55.59 -25.86 -15.01
C ASP A 509 -56.64 -26.83 -15.56
N ILE A 510 -56.21 -28.00 -16.07
CA ILE A 510 -57.14 -29.05 -16.50
C ILE A 510 -57.95 -29.59 -15.32
N PHE A 511 -57.29 -29.89 -14.21
CA PHE A 511 -57.95 -30.50 -13.05
C PHE A 511 -58.96 -29.53 -12.44
N ARG A 512 -58.58 -28.25 -12.34
CA ARG A 512 -59.45 -27.16 -11.92
C ARG A 512 -60.67 -27.02 -12.83
N ASP A 513 -60.47 -27.00 -14.14
CA ASP A 513 -61.55 -26.86 -15.11
C ASP A 513 -62.51 -28.07 -15.10
N CYS A 514 -62.01 -29.25 -14.75
CA CYS A 514 -62.76 -30.49 -14.62
C CYS A 514 -63.35 -30.75 -13.22
N GLU A 515 -63.29 -29.78 -12.31
CA GLU A 515 -63.75 -29.90 -10.93
C GLU A 515 -63.07 -31.07 -10.17
N TYR A 516 -61.89 -31.50 -10.62
CA TYR A 516 -61.01 -32.38 -9.87
C TYR A 516 -60.21 -31.56 -8.86
N ASN A 517 -59.73 -32.24 -7.81
CA ASN A 517 -58.85 -31.60 -6.84
C ASN A 517 -57.49 -31.30 -7.50
N GLU A 518 -57.07 -30.02 -7.49
CA GLU A 518 -55.80 -29.55 -8.07
C GLU A 518 -54.59 -30.28 -7.49
N GLU A 519 -54.67 -30.74 -6.24
CA GLU A 519 -53.61 -31.51 -5.56
C GLU A 519 -53.32 -32.86 -6.23
N LEU A 520 -54.25 -33.39 -7.04
CA LEU A 520 -54.02 -34.62 -7.80
C LEU A 520 -53.07 -34.40 -8.99
N ALA A 521 -52.92 -33.16 -9.46
CA ALA A 521 -52.00 -32.78 -10.54
C ALA A 521 -50.58 -32.52 -10.03
N GLU A 522 -50.42 -32.33 -8.73
CA GLU A 522 -49.10 -32.14 -8.11
C GLU A 522 -48.40 -33.47 -7.90
N ILE A 523 -47.07 -33.45 -8.06
CA ILE A 523 -46.22 -34.53 -7.54
C ILE A 523 -46.44 -34.56 -6.02
N PRO A 524 -46.52 -35.74 -5.35
CA PRO A 524 -46.78 -35.85 -3.90
C PRO A 524 -45.58 -35.42 -3.04
N ILE A 525 -44.99 -34.26 -3.38
CA ILE A 525 -43.90 -33.57 -2.70
C ILE A 525 -44.33 -32.10 -2.64
N SER A 526 -44.93 -31.72 -1.51
CA SER A 526 -45.36 -30.34 -1.28
C SER A 526 -44.23 -29.55 -0.63
N PHE A 527 -43.56 -28.71 -1.43
CA PHE A 527 -42.62 -27.72 -0.90
C PHE A 527 -43.41 -26.66 -0.14
N LYS A 528 -43.27 -26.66 1.20
CA LYS A 528 -43.87 -25.64 2.06
C LYS A 528 -43.08 -24.34 1.99
N GLU A 529 -43.67 -23.27 2.52
CA GLU A 529 -42.99 -21.99 2.64
C GLU A 529 -41.61 -22.17 3.29
N PRO A 530 -40.55 -21.60 2.68
CA PRO A 530 -39.20 -21.81 3.15
C PRO A 530 -39.01 -21.13 4.49
N ILE A 531 -38.24 -21.79 5.37
CA ILE A 531 -37.88 -21.24 6.69
C ILE A 531 -37.11 -19.92 6.53
N TYR A 532 -36.27 -19.82 5.49
CA TYR A 532 -35.48 -18.63 5.16
C TYR A 532 -35.47 -18.38 3.64
N GLY A 533 -35.39 -17.11 3.25
CA GLY A 533 -35.44 -16.69 1.84
C GLY A 533 -36.88 -16.57 1.30
N SER A 534 -36.99 -16.49 -0.03
CA SER A 534 -38.26 -16.44 -0.78
C SER A 534 -38.47 -17.75 -1.56
N ASN A 535 -39.69 -17.98 -2.06
CA ASN A 535 -40.03 -19.18 -2.86
C ASN A 535 -39.25 -19.26 -4.20
N GLN A 536 -38.79 -18.11 -4.70
CA GLN A 536 -38.00 -17.99 -5.93
C GLN A 536 -36.82 -17.04 -5.65
N PRO A 537 -35.76 -17.53 -5.00
CA PRO A 537 -34.64 -16.68 -4.60
C PRO A 537 -33.87 -16.18 -5.82
N SER A 538 -33.51 -14.89 -5.81
CA SER A 538 -32.61 -14.35 -6.83
C SER A 538 -31.17 -14.75 -6.54
N PHE A 539 -30.40 -15.05 -7.59
CA PHE A 539 -28.96 -15.24 -7.45
C PHE A 539 -28.25 -13.96 -6.97
N THR A 540 -28.82 -12.77 -7.22
CA THR A 540 -28.29 -11.50 -6.71
C THR A 540 -28.27 -11.48 -5.18
N ASP A 541 -29.33 -11.95 -4.52
CA ASP A 541 -29.43 -11.95 -3.05
C ASP A 541 -28.39 -12.87 -2.39
N PHE A 542 -28.02 -13.96 -3.07
CA PHE A 542 -26.99 -14.88 -2.59
C PHE A 542 -25.57 -14.27 -2.66
N VAL A 543 -25.29 -13.54 -3.74
CA VAL A 543 -23.94 -13.03 -4.05
C VAL A 543 -23.69 -11.64 -3.46
N ALA A 544 -24.72 -10.81 -3.31
CA ALA A 544 -24.63 -9.41 -2.87
C ALA A 544 -23.85 -9.19 -1.57
N PRO A 545 -24.05 -9.96 -0.47
CA PRO A 545 -23.25 -9.82 0.76
C PRO A 545 -21.74 -9.95 0.49
N GLY A 546 -21.36 -10.91 -0.34
CA GLY A 546 -19.98 -11.13 -0.72
C GLY A 546 -19.39 -9.98 -1.54
N VAL A 547 -20.16 -9.47 -2.50
CA VAL A 547 -19.75 -8.36 -3.35
C VAL A 547 -19.58 -7.07 -2.55
N ILE A 548 -20.47 -6.77 -1.59
CA ILE A 548 -20.33 -5.62 -0.68
C ILE A 548 -18.97 -5.66 0.03
N LEU A 549 -18.64 -6.79 0.66
CA LEU A 549 -17.41 -6.92 1.43
C LEU A 549 -16.16 -6.92 0.55
N THR A 550 -16.19 -7.56 -0.62
CA THR A 550 -15.05 -7.56 -1.56
C THR A 550 -14.74 -6.15 -2.06
N ILE A 551 -15.76 -5.38 -2.47
CA ILE A 551 -15.61 -4.00 -2.94
C ILE A 551 -15.01 -3.15 -1.84
N VAL A 552 -15.60 -3.16 -0.64
CA VAL A 552 -15.14 -2.33 0.49
C VAL A 552 -13.71 -2.70 0.92
N PHE A 553 -13.41 -4.00 1.03
CA PHE A 553 -12.09 -4.49 1.40
C PHE A 553 -11.02 -4.03 0.41
N PHE A 554 -11.21 -4.28 -0.90
CA PHE A 554 -10.16 -4.00 -1.89
C PHE A 554 -10.03 -2.53 -2.26
N LEU A 555 -11.10 -1.74 -2.17
CA LEU A 555 -10.99 -0.27 -2.26
C LEU A 555 -10.14 0.28 -1.11
N ALA A 556 -10.35 -0.21 0.11
CA ALA A 556 -9.54 0.18 1.27
C ALA A 556 -8.05 -0.20 1.08
N VAL A 557 -7.77 -1.40 0.55
CA VAL A 557 -6.39 -1.86 0.22
C VAL A 557 -5.71 -0.93 -0.79
N ALA A 558 -6.39 -0.63 -1.90
CA ALA A 558 -5.84 0.18 -2.98
C ALA A 558 -5.54 1.61 -2.52
N LEU A 559 -6.48 2.25 -1.82
CA LEU A 559 -6.30 3.62 -1.32
C LEU A 559 -5.16 3.71 -0.30
N THR A 560 -5.10 2.75 0.63
CA THR A 560 -4.12 2.76 1.72
C THR A 560 -2.70 2.53 1.22
N SER A 561 -2.53 1.55 0.34
CA SER A 561 -1.21 1.19 -0.18
C SER A 561 -0.62 2.29 -1.08
N SER A 562 -1.41 2.86 -1.99
CA SER A 562 -0.95 3.97 -2.84
C SER A 562 -0.59 5.22 -2.03
N ALA A 563 -1.43 5.64 -1.07
CA ALA A 563 -1.20 6.87 -0.32
C ALA A 563 0.14 6.87 0.46
N LEU A 564 0.49 5.75 1.10
CA LEU A 564 1.75 5.62 1.85
C LEU A 564 2.98 5.50 0.94
N ILE A 565 2.85 4.81 -0.20
CA ILE A 565 3.97 4.66 -1.13
C ILE A 565 4.28 6.01 -1.78
N ILE A 566 3.27 6.77 -2.18
CA ILE A 566 3.42 8.12 -2.74
C ILE A 566 4.15 9.02 -1.74
N GLU A 567 3.76 9.03 -0.46
CA GLU A 567 4.41 9.87 0.55
C GLU A 567 5.89 9.49 0.75
N ARG A 568 6.22 8.20 0.62
CA ARG A 568 7.61 7.73 0.67
C ARG A 568 8.41 8.16 -0.55
N MET A 569 7.82 8.11 -1.75
CA MET A 569 8.50 8.46 -3.00
C MET A 569 8.78 9.96 -3.13
N GLU A 570 7.95 10.83 -2.56
CA GLU A 570 8.10 12.29 -2.64
C GLU A 570 9.21 12.88 -1.74
N GLY A 571 9.91 12.06 -0.94
CA GLY A 571 10.99 12.51 -0.03
C GLY A 571 10.50 13.35 1.17
N LEU A 572 9.19 13.50 1.33
CA LEU A 572 8.55 14.33 2.35
C LEU A 572 8.58 13.69 3.75
N LEU A 573 8.61 12.36 3.80
CA LEU A 573 8.76 11.61 5.06
C LEU A 573 10.05 11.99 5.78
N ASP A 574 11.15 12.12 5.04
CA ASP A 574 12.46 12.42 5.58
C ASP A 574 12.53 13.81 6.23
N ARG A 575 11.94 14.80 5.56
CA ARG A 575 11.88 16.16 6.09
C ARG A 575 11.00 16.24 7.34
N SER A 576 9.85 15.56 7.32
CA SER A 576 8.94 15.50 8.45
C SER A 576 9.56 14.76 9.64
N TRP A 577 10.33 13.69 9.39
CA TRP A 577 11.08 12.97 10.42
C TRP A 577 12.11 13.88 11.09
N VAL A 578 12.94 14.62 10.33
CA VAL A 578 13.94 15.54 10.92
C VAL A 578 13.28 16.61 11.78
N ALA A 579 12.10 17.08 11.38
CA ALA A 579 11.31 18.05 12.14
C ALA A 579 10.74 17.51 13.47
N GLY A 580 10.85 16.20 13.74
CA GLY A 580 10.36 15.60 14.98
C GLY A 580 9.04 14.84 14.85
N VAL A 581 8.56 14.58 13.63
CA VAL A 581 7.37 13.76 13.40
C VAL A 581 7.74 12.28 13.46
N THR A 582 7.00 11.51 14.26
CA THR A 582 7.18 10.07 14.35
C THR A 582 6.38 9.34 13.24
N PRO A 583 6.86 8.19 12.74
CA PRO A 583 6.14 7.44 11.71
C PRO A 583 4.84 6.85 12.21
N SER A 584 4.70 6.63 13.52
CA SER A 584 3.42 6.30 14.14
C SER A 584 2.40 7.42 14.00
N GLU A 585 2.80 8.69 14.17
CA GLU A 585 1.90 9.83 13.95
C GLU A 585 1.49 9.96 12.48
N ILE A 586 2.42 9.69 11.55
CA ILE A 586 2.13 9.70 10.10
C ILE A 586 1.13 8.60 9.76
N LEU A 587 1.39 7.35 10.19
CA LEU A 587 0.47 6.23 9.96
C LEU A 587 -0.91 6.52 10.56
N PHE A 588 -0.97 7.00 11.80
CA PHE A 588 -2.23 7.33 12.46
C PHE A 588 -3.01 8.42 11.72
N SER A 589 -2.32 9.45 11.20
CA SER A 589 -2.97 10.50 10.39
C SER A 589 -3.57 9.96 9.10
N HIS A 590 -2.93 8.98 8.45
CA HIS A 590 -3.45 8.31 7.26
C HIS A 590 -4.65 7.44 7.58
N VAL A 591 -4.56 6.62 8.64
CA VAL A 591 -5.65 5.76 9.12
C VAL A 591 -6.92 6.59 9.31
N ILE A 592 -6.83 7.73 10.01
CA ILE A 592 -8.01 8.59 10.25
C ILE A 592 -8.59 9.10 8.93
N THR A 593 -7.76 9.67 8.04
CA THR A 593 -8.27 10.25 6.79
C THR A 593 -8.85 9.20 5.84
N GLN A 594 -8.23 8.02 5.75
CA GLN A 594 -8.69 6.92 4.91
C GLN A 594 -9.94 6.27 5.49
N PHE A 595 -10.05 6.16 6.82
CA PHE A 595 -11.24 5.67 7.49
C PHE A 595 -12.48 6.53 7.15
N VAL A 596 -12.35 7.85 7.12
CA VAL A 596 -13.45 8.75 6.73
C VAL A 596 -13.91 8.49 5.29
N VAL A 597 -12.97 8.34 4.36
CA VAL A 597 -13.28 8.01 2.95
C VAL A 597 -13.97 6.65 2.85
N MET A 598 -13.43 5.65 3.54
CA MET A 598 -13.95 4.29 3.56
C MET A 598 -15.37 4.23 4.16
N CYS A 599 -15.66 4.96 5.23
CA CYS A 599 -17.02 5.05 5.80
C CYS A 599 -18.01 5.63 4.78
N GLY A 600 -17.62 6.68 4.05
CA GLY A 600 -18.45 7.26 2.99
C GLY A 600 -18.69 6.26 1.85
N GLN A 601 -17.66 5.56 1.38
CA GLN A 601 -17.79 4.55 0.32
C GLN A 601 -18.68 3.39 0.76
N THR A 602 -18.49 2.90 1.99
CA THR A 602 -19.29 1.82 2.58
C THR A 602 -20.76 2.20 2.65
N THR A 603 -21.05 3.43 3.09
CA THR A 603 -22.41 3.95 3.17
C THR A 603 -23.06 4.01 1.78
N LEU A 604 -22.34 4.49 0.77
CA LEU A 604 -22.84 4.52 -0.61
C LEU A 604 -23.12 3.11 -1.17
N VAL A 605 -22.22 2.15 -0.94
CA VAL A 605 -22.42 0.75 -1.37
C VAL A 605 -23.67 0.16 -0.75
N LEU A 606 -23.86 0.33 0.56
CA LEU A 606 -25.03 -0.20 1.28
C LEU A 606 -26.33 0.48 0.84
N ILE A 607 -26.33 1.81 0.63
CA ILE A 607 -27.49 2.54 0.10
C ILE A 607 -27.90 1.99 -1.26
N PHE A 608 -26.95 1.82 -2.20
CA PHE A 608 -27.29 1.33 -3.53
C PHE A 608 -27.77 -0.13 -3.49
N MET A 609 -27.14 -1.00 -2.70
CA MET A 609 -27.58 -2.39 -2.60
C MET A 609 -28.96 -2.54 -1.96
N ILE A 610 -29.19 -1.93 -0.80
CA ILE A 610 -30.40 -2.17 0.01
C ILE A 610 -31.56 -1.26 -0.45
N ILE A 611 -31.31 0.02 -0.75
CA ILE A 611 -32.37 0.99 -1.04
C ILE A 611 -32.65 1.08 -2.55
N VAL A 612 -31.62 1.10 -3.39
CA VAL A 612 -31.80 1.29 -4.85
C VAL A 612 -32.15 -0.03 -5.53
N PHE A 613 -31.37 -1.08 -5.29
CA PHE A 613 -31.58 -2.41 -5.89
C PHE A 613 -32.46 -3.35 -5.05
N GLN A 614 -32.90 -2.90 -3.87
CA GLN A 614 -33.86 -3.63 -3.02
C GLN A 614 -33.41 -5.07 -2.68
N VAL A 615 -32.09 -5.27 -2.49
CA VAL A 615 -31.55 -6.55 -2.03
C VAL A 615 -32.11 -6.87 -0.64
N GLU A 616 -32.58 -8.10 -0.43
CA GLU A 616 -33.21 -8.50 0.83
C GLU A 616 -32.25 -8.31 2.03
N CYS A 617 -32.71 -7.59 3.05
CA CYS A 617 -32.00 -7.40 4.31
C CYS A 617 -32.98 -7.56 5.49
N LYS A 618 -33.06 -8.77 6.04
CA LYS A 618 -33.98 -9.13 7.14
C LYS A 618 -33.39 -8.87 8.53
N GLY A 619 -32.06 -8.75 8.64
CA GLY A 619 -31.35 -8.58 9.91
C GLY A 619 -31.19 -7.12 10.36
N ASP A 620 -30.50 -6.94 11.49
CA ASP A 620 -30.17 -5.61 12.02
C ASP A 620 -29.15 -4.90 11.11
N ILE A 621 -29.59 -3.79 10.50
CA ILE A 621 -28.78 -2.93 9.63
C ILE A 621 -27.53 -2.41 10.37
N PHE A 622 -27.61 -2.18 11.69
CA PHE A 622 -26.45 -1.75 12.45
C PHE A 622 -25.32 -2.78 12.42
N LEU A 623 -25.62 -4.07 12.63
CA LEU A 623 -24.62 -5.14 12.57
C LEU A 623 -24.03 -5.31 11.16
N VAL A 624 -24.86 -5.17 10.12
CA VAL A 624 -24.45 -5.15 8.70
C VAL A 624 -23.44 -4.02 8.45
N VAL A 625 -23.72 -2.80 8.93
CA VAL A 625 -22.81 -1.66 8.81
C VAL A 625 -21.51 -1.91 9.57
N VAL A 626 -21.58 -2.40 10.80
CA VAL A 626 -20.39 -2.63 11.65
C VAL A 626 -19.46 -3.68 11.03
N ILE A 627 -19.97 -4.83 10.60
CA ILE A 627 -19.10 -5.85 9.97
C ILE A 627 -18.47 -5.35 8.67
N THR A 628 -19.21 -4.55 7.89
CA THR A 628 -18.71 -3.98 6.63
C THR A 628 -17.60 -2.95 6.88
N ILE A 629 -17.76 -2.08 7.89
CA ILE A 629 -16.73 -1.13 8.32
C ILE A 629 -15.50 -1.87 8.87
N LEU A 630 -15.70 -2.92 9.67
CA LEU A 630 -14.60 -3.77 10.16
C LEU A 630 -13.84 -4.44 9.02
N GLN A 631 -14.54 -4.89 7.97
CA GLN A 631 -13.90 -5.46 6.81
C GLN A 631 -13.12 -4.41 6.00
N GLY A 632 -13.61 -3.18 5.91
CA GLY A 632 -12.85 -2.07 5.36
C GLY A 632 -11.59 -1.76 6.17
N LEU A 633 -11.66 -1.77 7.50
CA LEU A 633 -10.51 -1.65 8.40
C LEU A 633 -9.50 -2.79 8.18
N CYS A 634 -9.98 -4.02 8.01
CA CYS A 634 -9.15 -5.16 7.66
C CYS A 634 -8.43 -4.95 6.31
N GLY A 635 -9.13 -4.41 5.32
CA GLY A 635 -8.56 -4.04 4.02
C GLY A 635 -7.48 -2.97 4.14
N MET A 636 -7.69 -1.92 4.95
CA MET A 636 -6.66 -0.91 5.21
C MET A 636 -5.41 -1.53 5.85
N CYS A 637 -5.58 -2.43 6.82
CA CYS A 637 -4.46 -3.13 7.46
C CYS A 637 -3.69 -4.00 6.46
N PHE A 638 -4.39 -4.70 5.57
CA PHE A 638 -3.75 -5.43 4.48
C PHE A 638 -3.00 -4.48 3.52
N GLY A 639 -3.58 -3.32 3.18
CA GLY A 639 -2.91 -2.26 2.42
C GLY A 639 -1.60 -1.77 3.07
N PHE A 640 -1.54 -1.69 4.40
CA PHE A 640 -0.30 -1.39 5.12
C PHE A 640 0.76 -2.49 4.94
N VAL A 641 0.38 -3.76 4.94
CA VAL A 641 1.30 -4.87 4.66
C VAL A 641 1.85 -4.75 3.24
N ILE A 642 1.00 -4.48 2.25
CA ILE A 642 1.44 -4.27 0.86
C ILE A 642 2.42 -3.08 0.77
N SER A 643 2.12 -1.95 1.41
CA SER A 643 3.00 -0.76 1.40
C SER A 643 4.35 -0.98 2.12
N ALA A 644 4.40 -1.94 3.04
CA ALA A 644 5.61 -2.31 3.75
C ALA A 644 6.51 -3.20 2.88
N ILE A 645 5.92 -4.09 2.09
CA ILE A 645 6.63 -5.02 1.18
C ILE A 645 7.09 -4.28 -0.07
N CYS A 646 6.19 -3.58 -0.75
CA CYS A 646 6.44 -2.91 -2.02
C CYS A 646 7.17 -1.56 -1.85
N GLU A 647 8.09 -1.28 -2.77
CA GLU A 647 8.80 0.02 -2.86
C GLU A 647 8.20 0.94 -3.92
N LEU A 648 7.65 0.35 -4.99
CA LEU A 648 7.05 1.06 -6.12
C LEU A 648 5.54 0.87 -6.12
N GLU A 649 4.81 1.91 -6.52
CA GLU A 649 3.34 1.90 -6.57
C GLU A 649 2.79 0.84 -7.53
N ARG A 650 3.39 0.70 -8.73
CA ARG A 650 2.97 -0.30 -9.73
C ARG A 650 2.96 -1.72 -9.16
N ASN A 651 3.96 -2.07 -8.36
CA ASN A 651 4.08 -3.40 -7.78
C ASN A 651 3.01 -3.63 -6.71
N ALA A 652 2.67 -2.59 -5.93
CA ALA A 652 1.61 -2.67 -4.94
C ALA A 652 0.23 -2.87 -5.59
N ILE A 653 -0.06 -2.14 -6.67
CA ILE A 653 -1.31 -2.30 -7.43
C ILE A 653 -1.41 -3.70 -8.02
N GLN A 654 -0.34 -4.22 -8.61
CA GLN A 654 -0.32 -5.59 -9.15
C GLN A 654 -0.54 -6.65 -8.06
N LEU A 655 0.03 -6.47 -6.86
CA LEU A 655 -0.17 -7.39 -5.75
C LEU A 655 -1.60 -7.32 -5.21
N ALA A 656 -2.18 -6.12 -5.09
CA ALA A 656 -3.58 -5.93 -4.72
C ALA A 656 -4.53 -6.62 -5.71
N LEU A 657 -4.36 -6.37 -7.02
CA LEU A 657 -5.15 -7.02 -8.07
C LEU A 657 -4.93 -8.54 -8.13
N GLY A 658 -3.69 -9.00 -7.92
CA GLY A 658 -3.37 -10.43 -7.87
C GLY A 658 -4.02 -11.14 -6.68
N SER A 659 -4.21 -10.43 -5.56
CA SER A 659 -4.95 -10.96 -4.40
C SER A 659 -6.47 -10.87 -4.53
N PHE A 660 -6.99 -9.99 -5.38
CA PHE A 660 -8.44 -9.76 -5.58
C PHE A 660 -9.17 -11.01 -6.08
N TYR A 661 -8.78 -11.53 -7.25
CA TYR A 661 -9.51 -12.62 -7.89
C TYR A 661 -9.51 -13.93 -7.09
N PRO A 662 -8.36 -14.40 -6.54
CA PRO A 662 -8.37 -15.60 -5.71
C PRO A 662 -9.24 -15.43 -4.46
N THR A 663 -9.21 -14.25 -3.83
CA THR A 663 -10.04 -13.99 -2.65
C THR A 663 -11.52 -13.98 -3.02
N LEU A 664 -11.91 -13.36 -4.14
CA LEU A 664 -13.29 -13.36 -4.64
C LEU A 664 -13.82 -14.78 -4.92
N LEU A 665 -13.03 -15.61 -5.59
CA LEU A 665 -13.44 -16.97 -5.98
C LEU A 665 -13.49 -17.94 -4.81
N LEU A 666 -12.55 -17.83 -3.86
CA LEU A 666 -12.44 -18.75 -2.74
C LEU A 666 -13.31 -18.36 -1.55
N SER A 667 -13.71 -17.09 -1.40
CA SER A 667 -14.45 -16.61 -0.21
C SER A 667 -15.94 -16.99 -0.15
N GLY A 668 -16.41 -17.83 -1.06
CA GLY A 668 -17.80 -18.28 -1.05
C GLY A 668 -18.79 -17.27 -1.61
N VAL A 669 -18.32 -16.25 -2.33
CA VAL A 669 -19.14 -15.17 -2.91
C VAL A 669 -19.96 -15.68 -4.09
N ILE A 670 -19.28 -16.30 -5.07
CA ILE A 670 -19.89 -16.79 -6.32
C ILE A 670 -20.41 -18.22 -6.13
N TRP A 671 -19.63 -19.07 -5.47
CA TRP A 671 -19.94 -20.49 -5.27
C TRP A 671 -19.93 -20.85 -3.79
N PRO A 672 -20.91 -21.61 -3.28
CA PRO A 672 -20.93 -22.03 -1.87
C PRO A 672 -19.67 -22.82 -1.50
N ILE A 673 -19.15 -22.59 -0.28
CA ILE A 673 -17.95 -23.26 0.24
C ILE A 673 -18.18 -24.77 0.43
N GLU A 674 -19.44 -25.17 0.58
CA GLU A 674 -19.91 -26.55 0.64
C GLU A 674 -19.69 -27.28 -0.69
N GLY A 675 -19.68 -26.57 -1.81
CA GLY A 675 -19.40 -27.16 -3.11
C GLY A 675 -17.91 -27.31 -3.44
N MET A 676 -17.00 -26.84 -2.58
CA MET A 676 -15.56 -26.90 -2.82
C MET A 676 -14.94 -28.22 -2.35
N PRO A 677 -13.86 -28.71 -3.01
CA PRO A 677 -13.07 -29.84 -2.52
C PRO A 677 -12.53 -29.60 -1.10
N THR A 678 -12.40 -30.65 -0.30
CA THR A 678 -12.07 -30.57 1.14
C THR A 678 -10.82 -29.73 1.44
N VAL A 679 -9.74 -29.90 0.65
CA VAL A 679 -8.50 -29.12 0.81
C VAL A 679 -8.75 -27.63 0.59
N LEU A 680 -9.50 -27.31 -0.46
CA LEU A 680 -9.78 -25.93 -0.83
C LEU A 680 -10.74 -25.26 0.16
N ARG A 681 -11.64 -26.03 0.77
CA ARG A 681 -12.53 -25.57 1.86
C ARG A 681 -11.74 -25.13 3.10
N TYR A 682 -10.69 -25.86 3.48
CA TYR A 682 -9.82 -25.43 4.59
C TYR A 682 -9.02 -24.18 4.25
N ILE A 683 -8.53 -24.05 3.02
CA ILE A 683 -7.81 -22.85 2.58
C ILE A 683 -8.75 -21.64 2.55
N SER A 684 -9.96 -21.80 1.99
CA SER A 684 -10.92 -20.71 1.88
C SER A 684 -11.36 -20.20 3.24
N THR A 685 -11.67 -21.08 4.19
CA THR A 685 -12.10 -20.68 5.54
C THR A 685 -11.04 -19.87 6.29
N PHE A 686 -9.75 -20.02 5.95
CA PHE A 686 -8.69 -19.20 6.55
C PHE A 686 -8.60 -17.79 5.94
N LEU A 687 -9.13 -17.54 4.74
CA LEU A 687 -9.03 -16.23 4.10
C LEU A 687 -9.78 -15.14 4.89
N PRO A 688 -9.28 -13.89 4.88
CA PRO A 688 -9.82 -12.80 5.71
C PRO A 688 -11.25 -12.37 5.36
N LEU A 689 -11.78 -12.81 4.22
CA LEU A 689 -13.08 -12.39 3.72
C LEU A 689 -14.17 -13.46 3.92
N THR A 690 -13.81 -14.75 3.87
CA THR A 690 -14.76 -15.87 3.78
C THR A 690 -15.75 -15.91 4.93
N LEU A 691 -15.25 -15.89 6.18
CA LEU A 691 -16.11 -15.96 7.36
C LEU A 691 -16.95 -14.68 7.53
N ALA A 692 -16.42 -13.52 7.14
CA ALA A 692 -17.19 -12.27 7.13
C ALA A 692 -18.32 -12.32 6.09
N THR A 693 -18.08 -12.91 4.91
CA THR A 693 -19.10 -13.11 3.87
C THR A 693 -20.19 -14.06 4.33
N THR A 694 -19.87 -15.18 5.00
CA THR A 694 -20.88 -16.10 5.54
C THR A 694 -21.71 -15.44 6.64
N SER A 695 -21.09 -14.65 7.52
CA SER A 695 -21.79 -13.89 8.56
C SER A 695 -22.72 -12.83 7.97
N LEU A 696 -22.23 -12.02 7.02
CA LEU A 696 -23.04 -10.99 6.39
C LEU A 696 -24.22 -11.59 5.61
N ARG A 697 -23.99 -12.70 4.89
CA ARG A 697 -25.06 -13.42 4.20
C ARG A 697 -26.11 -13.93 5.17
N SER A 698 -25.71 -14.52 6.29
CA SER A 698 -26.64 -15.02 7.31
C SER A 698 -27.46 -13.90 7.94
N MET A 699 -26.85 -12.74 8.20
CA MET A 699 -27.58 -11.56 8.70
C MET A 699 -28.58 -11.02 7.67
N MET A 700 -28.18 -10.86 6.40
CA MET A 700 -29.05 -10.28 5.37
C MET A 700 -30.21 -11.22 4.99
N THR A 701 -29.92 -12.51 4.75
CA THR A 701 -30.93 -13.46 4.23
C THR A 701 -31.75 -14.16 5.33
N ARG A 702 -31.12 -14.50 6.46
CA ARG A 702 -31.77 -15.24 7.56
C ARG A 702 -32.21 -14.34 8.72
N GLY A 703 -31.68 -13.12 8.82
CA GLY A 703 -31.99 -12.20 9.92
C GLY A 703 -31.34 -12.59 11.25
N TRP A 704 -30.27 -13.39 11.22
CA TRP A 704 -29.63 -13.88 12.45
C TRP A 704 -28.94 -12.76 13.24
N SER A 705 -29.05 -12.86 14.57
CA SER A 705 -28.40 -11.93 15.50
C SER A 705 -26.96 -12.35 15.81
N ILE A 706 -26.21 -11.50 16.51
CA ILE A 706 -24.81 -11.76 16.88
C ILE A 706 -24.60 -12.99 17.78
N GLY A 707 -25.66 -13.52 18.40
CA GLY A 707 -25.58 -14.72 19.25
C GLY A 707 -25.32 -16.01 18.47
N GLU A 708 -25.57 -16.03 17.15
CA GLU A 708 -25.42 -17.22 16.34
C GLU A 708 -23.96 -17.44 15.91
N PRO A 709 -23.49 -18.71 15.87
CA PRO A 709 -22.10 -19.05 15.54
C PRO A 709 -21.66 -18.49 14.21
N ASP A 710 -22.47 -18.66 13.18
CA ASP A 710 -22.14 -18.17 11.83
C ASP A 710 -21.97 -16.66 11.79
N VAL A 711 -22.58 -15.91 12.71
CA VAL A 711 -22.46 -14.45 12.77
C VAL A 711 -21.23 -14.04 13.57
N TYR A 712 -21.06 -14.47 14.82
CA TYR A 712 -19.93 -14.01 15.63
C TYR A 712 -18.58 -14.53 15.12
N TYR A 713 -18.52 -15.68 14.44
CA TYR A 713 -17.27 -16.17 13.85
C TYR A 713 -16.69 -15.21 12.81
N GLY A 714 -17.53 -14.52 12.01
CA GLY A 714 -17.05 -13.50 11.07
C GLY A 714 -16.45 -12.30 11.78
N PHE A 715 -17.10 -11.78 12.82
CA PHE A 715 -16.56 -10.66 13.61
C PHE A 715 -15.22 -11.00 14.26
N ILE A 716 -15.12 -12.18 14.89
CA ILE A 716 -13.88 -12.64 15.51
C ILE A 716 -12.78 -12.80 14.46
N ALA A 717 -13.08 -13.47 13.33
CA ALA A 717 -12.12 -13.67 12.26
C ALA A 717 -11.59 -12.34 11.71
N THR A 718 -12.47 -11.36 11.45
CA THR A 718 -12.06 -10.03 10.96
C THR A 718 -11.16 -9.32 11.98
N ILE A 719 -11.47 -9.36 13.28
CA ILE A 719 -10.63 -8.75 14.33
C ILE A 719 -9.26 -9.43 14.40
N VAL A 720 -9.21 -10.77 14.33
CA VAL A 720 -7.96 -11.54 14.33
C VAL A 720 -7.09 -11.14 13.13
N TRP A 721 -7.67 -11.01 11.94
CA TRP A 721 -6.96 -10.59 10.73
C TRP A 721 -6.47 -9.15 10.79
N ILE A 722 -7.25 -8.22 11.37
CA ILE A 722 -6.81 -6.84 11.62
C ILE A 722 -5.54 -6.84 12.48
N VAL A 723 -5.56 -7.56 13.60
CA VAL A 723 -4.40 -7.66 14.51
C VAL A 723 -3.21 -8.32 13.81
N LEU A 724 -3.43 -9.38 13.05
CA LEU A 724 -2.39 -10.08 12.31
C LEU A 724 -1.74 -9.17 11.24
N PHE A 725 -2.52 -8.46 10.44
CA PHE A 725 -1.97 -7.56 9.42
C PHE A 725 -1.22 -6.37 10.04
N LEU A 726 -1.74 -5.80 11.14
CA LEU A 726 -1.05 -4.73 11.86
C LEU A 726 0.28 -5.21 12.45
N THR A 727 0.32 -6.40 13.06
CA THR A 727 1.56 -6.96 13.62
C THR A 727 2.59 -7.23 12.53
N ILE A 728 2.19 -7.82 11.39
CA ILE A 728 3.06 -8.02 10.23
C ILE A 728 3.60 -6.69 9.71
N SER A 729 2.74 -5.68 9.54
CA SER A 729 3.15 -4.36 9.05
C SER A 729 4.20 -3.73 9.98
N LEU A 730 3.98 -3.77 11.30
CA LEU A 730 4.91 -3.23 12.29
C LEU A 730 6.25 -3.97 12.30
N LEU A 731 6.25 -5.30 12.15
CA LEU A 731 7.48 -6.11 12.09
C LEU A 731 8.30 -5.78 10.84
N VAL A 732 7.66 -5.70 9.66
CA VAL A 732 8.34 -5.36 8.40
C VAL A 732 8.90 -3.94 8.44
N LEU A 733 8.12 -2.98 8.97
CA LEU A 733 8.58 -1.60 9.13
C LEU A 733 9.76 -1.46 10.10
N ARG A 734 9.82 -2.29 11.16
CA ARG A 734 10.99 -2.35 12.05
C ARG A 734 12.21 -2.95 11.36
N SER A 735 12.03 -4.02 10.58
CA SER A 735 13.14 -4.67 9.87
C SER A 735 13.78 -3.76 8.82
N LYS A 736 13.01 -2.92 8.13
CA LYS A 736 13.55 -1.98 7.12
C LYS A 736 14.32 -0.78 7.70
N ARG A 737 14.28 -0.55 9.02
CA ARG A 737 15.01 0.56 9.69
C ARG A 737 16.46 0.24 10.07
N GLY A 738 16.86 -1.03 10.02
CA GLY A 738 18.25 -1.47 10.24
C GLY A 738 19.03 -1.48 8.94
#